data_AF-A0A2S5GJU2-F1
#
_entry.id   AF-A0A2S5GJU2-F1
#
_cell.length_a   1.000
_cell.length_b   1.000
_cell.length_c   1.000
_cell.angle_alpha   90.00
_cell.angle_beta   90.00
_cell.angle_gamma   90.00
#
_symmetry.space_group_name_H-M   'P 1'
#
loop_
_entity.id
_entity.type
_entity.pdbx_description
1 polymer ?
#
loop_
_entity_poly.entity_id
_entity_poly.type
_entity_poly.pdbx_seq_one_letter_code
_entity_poly.pdbx_strand_id
1 'polypeptide(L)'
;MFGAVLIALAGLSAAPPPAAAYDIGAVIDAVRLSRYPLRDPERRVWGTENVKDAVLVGQMENRLYLYRYLRPDAKTFSLEFRSQPLVIDPSRWSASRQENVVVRSPRNAETLYWVGVSYSGDDDSQAQGFLVDASGVAASVQADARLAVVTADRPWTDERRAQALATLRPALTDYPVRMKAFPADLRFEYRAPVDVTATFRTLHQVARAIPRAKTAEFNRALGDLRRFVMEQDPREIDPNNEDAEMLTALNDYGFWLAESGDTEQADRILSEVLRRDPARTAAYLNRADARWKQSTKARDRRDYFEALAREDYRLYCSRRLAANDAIPANIATRISAALKETAPLDAKSCRPRLAIFKAIQAEDLDAVRAELAAGQDPNGENEHGRSALAVAVSQKQLDIVRALLAAGARADGPNNGYVLLASALPDARDTRPAEQRYALADALIAAGAPLDVPDSSGMPLLMRRVSYSSEDKETLSYLLAKGANPNARDKSGRSVLHAAMQSPKTLWFAEALLAKGADINAAYVRMYYGNRGMWETPLLEALRDAISGEFTPTVVYPIPERLRFALAHGADPAVGGYSANKTPDRNGMDEALALAARTMQPTLVDQLAQAAKPPYQALTPEPLSRLLGVWNQLEIRAAIKQNSPDWDGQRAKLRATADRLLAAGVPLTRPDDATGIANNNIAPLGLPWLPDDLYQQWLEKGANASDRSDPNTRIDGVADADALPLVIMLRAGNEAKARMLMDHDAGLYRTQWRCGMAVADVLAWQLGNSGPISPTGARAVRQVLEGAQGAASCDLNQTSRVQPFVGISARDLAARANVTLAVKAPQPR
;
A
#
# COMPACT_ATOMS: atom_id res chain seq x y z
N MET A 1 -48.64 -76.49 7.61
CA MET A 1 -47.26 -76.14 7.19
C MET A 1 -47.31 -74.76 6.53
N PHE A 2 -46.49 -73.84 7.05
CA PHE A 2 -45.85 -72.66 6.44
C PHE A 2 -46.58 -71.63 5.55
N GLY A 3 -46.41 -70.34 5.94
CA GLY A 3 -46.16 -69.16 5.08
C GLY A 3 -47.37 -68.23 4.86
N ALA A 4 -47.57 -67.12 5.59
CA ALA A 4 -46.92 -65.78 5.49
C ALA A 4 -47.06 -65.12 4.09
N VAL A 5 -47.47 -63.87 3.85
CA VAL A 5 -47.90 -62.69 4.63
C VAL A 5 -48.64 -61.76 3.62
N LEU A 6 -49.70 -61.08 4.07
CA LEU A 6 -50.41 -59.95 3.43
C LEU A 6 -49.57 -58.67 3.46
N ILE A 7 -49.59 -57.83 2.41
CA ILE A 7 -49.73 -56.36 2.56
C ILE A 7 -50.47 -55.76 1.35
N ALA A 8 -51.56 -55.05 1.63
CA ALA A 8 -52.19 -54.05 0.78
C ALA A 8 -52.38 -52.75 1.58
N LEU A 9 -52.38 -51.62 0.85
CA LEU A 9 -52.79 -50.25 1.21
C LEU A 9 -51.81 -49.35 1.99
N ALA A 10 -51.32 -48.31 1.30
CA ALA A 10 -51.43 -46.91 1.75
C ALA A 10 -51.04 -45.96 0.59
N GLY A 11 -51.97 -45.10 0.19
CA GLY A 11 -51.62 -43.85 -0.48
C GLY A 11 -51.13 -42.84 0.55
N LEU A 12 -50.08 -42.09 0.24
CA LEU A 12 -49.68 -40.85 0.90
C LEU A 12 -48.69 -40.13 -0.02
N SER A 13 -48.99 -38.84 -0.28
CA SER A 13 -48.07 -37.76 -0.60
C SER A 13 -46.73 -38.13 -1.23
N ALA A 14 -46.61 -38.01 -2.55
CA ALA A 14 -45.31 -37.73 -3.15
C ALA A 14 -44.92 -36.30 -2.71
N ALA A 15 -44.14 -36.20 -1.63
CA ALA A 15 -43.45 -34.97 -1.28
C ALA A 15 -42.60 -34.54 -2.51
N PRO A 16 -42.52 -33.25 -2.84
CA PRO A 16 -41.54 -32.79 -3.81
C PRO A 16 -40.15 -33.20 -3.31
N PRO A 17 -39.21 -33.59 -4.19
CA PRO A 17 -37.85 -33.86 -3.76
C PRO A 17 -37.35 -32.63 -2.97
N PRO A 18 -36.62 -32.82 -1.84
CA PRO A 18 -36.04 -31.68 -1.15
C PRO A 18 -35.20 -30.92 -2.17
N ALA A 19 -35.52 -29.63 -2.34
CA ALA A 19 -34.72 -28.74 -3.16
C ALA A 19 -33.29 -28.81 -2.59
N ALA A 20 -32.38 -29.42 -3.36
CA ALA A 20 -30.97 -29.36 -3.06
C ALA A 20 -30.59 -27.89 -3.14
N ALA A 21 -30.52 -27.24 -1.97
CA ALA A 21 -29.94 -25.92 -1.86
C ALA A 21 -28.50 -26.05 -2.33
N TYR A 22 -28.24 -25.65 -3.58
CA TYR A 22 -26.90 -25.44 -4.07
C TYR A 22 -26.28 -24.37 -3.18
N ASP A 23 -25.41 -24.82 -2.28
CA ASP A 23 -24.70 -23.94 -1.36
C ASP A 23 -23.60 -23.23 -2.15
N ILE A 24 -23.84 -21.96 -2.40
CA ILE A 24 -22.93 -21.07 -3.11
C ILE A 24 -21.68 -20.72 -2.30
N GLY A 25 -21.72 -20.90 -0.96
CA GLY A 25 -20.52 -20.93 -0.14
C GLY A 25 -19.61 -22.08 -0.58
N ALA A 26 -20.18 -23.27 -0.84
CA ALA A 26 -19.42 -24.43 -1.29
C ALA A 26 -18.77 -24.27 -2.67
N VAL A 27 -19.33 -23.45 -3.59
CA VAL A 27 -18.72 -23.18 -4.91
C VAL A 27 -17.62 -22.11 -4.82
N ILE A 28 -17.79 -21.10 -3.96
CA ILE A 28 -16.76 -20.07 -3.73
C ILE A 28 -15.59 -20.64 -2.92
N ASP A 29 -15.87 -21.55 -1.99
CA ASP A 29 -14.86 -22.31 -1.25
C ASP A 29 -14.23 -23.44 -2.08
N ALA A 30 -14.93 -24.01 -3.07
CA ALA A 30 -14.31 -24.92 -4.03
C ALA A 30 -13.19 -24.24 -4.84
N VAL A 31 -13.24 -22.91 -5.01
CA VAL A 31 -12.24 -22.13 -5.76
C VAL A 31 -11.16 -21.53 -4.85
N ARG A 32 -11.41 -21.32 -3.56
CA ARG A 32 -10.43 -20.72 -2.61
C ARG A 32 -9.86 -21.67 -1.55
N LEU A 33 -10.51 -22.81 -1.28
CA LEU A 33 -10.09 -23.82 -0.32
C LEU A 33 -9.91 -25.19 -0.99
N SER A 34 -8.84 -25.32 -1.78
CA SER A 34 -7.96 -26.47 -1.62
C SER A 34 -8.53 -27.90 -1.76
N ARG A 35 -9.23 -28.27 -2.84
CA ARG A 35 -9.49 -29.68 -3.27
C ARG A 35 -10.09 -30.67 -2.21
N TYR A 36 -10.48 -30.27 -1.00
CA TYR A 36 -11.05 -31.15 0.04
C TYR A 36 -12.07 -30.35 0.86
N PRO A 37 -13.34 -30.77 0.95
CA PRO A 37 -14.40 -29.96 1.54
C PRO A 37 -14.26 -29.87 3.07
N LEU A 38 -14.38 -28.67 3.64
CA LEU A 38 -14.64 -28.48 5.07
C LEU A 38 -16.09 -28.04 5.27
N ARG A 39 -16.67 -28.31 6.44
CA ARG A 39 -18.02 -27.85 6.76
C ARG A 39 -17.93 -26.48 7.43
N ASP A 40 -18.44 -25.44 6.77
CA ASP A 40 -18.58 -24.12 7.37
C ASP A 40 -19.21 -24.20 8.77
N PRO A 41 -18.75 -23.37 9.74
CA PRO A 41 -17.77 -22.28 9.62
C PRO A 41 -16.30 -22.72 9.81
N GLU A 42 -15.95 -23.99 9.57
CA GLU A 42 -14.57 -24.46 9.70
C GLU A 42 -13.67 -23.94 8.59
N ARG A 43 -12.50 -23.41 8.98
CA ARG A 43 -11.46 -22.99 8.06
C ARG A 43 -10.31 -23.99 8.02
N ARG A 44 -9.70 -24.18 6.85
CA ARG A 44 -8.47 -24.96 6.73
C ARG A 44 -7.32 -24.16 7.30
N VAL A 45 -6.61 -24.71 8.30
CA VAL A 45 -5.34 -24.15 8.79
C VAL A 45 -4.13 -24.88 8.20
N TRP A 46 -4.30 -26.13 7.78
CA TRP A 46 -3.27 -26.91 7.09
C TRP A 46 -3.88 -28.07 6.28
N GLY A 47 -3.13 -28.57 5.28
CA GLY A 47 -3.43 -29.88 4.69
C GLY A 47 -2.39 -30.31 3.64
N THR A 48 -2.38 -31.59 3.29
CA THR A 48 -1.56 -32.11 2.20
C THR A 48 -2.23 -31.82 0.84
N GLU A 49 -1.45 -31.28 -0.10
CA GLU A 49 -1.95 -30.99 -1.45
C GLU A 49 -1.63 -32.14 -2.41
N ASN A 50 -2.56 -32.44 -3.34
CA ASN A 50 -2.37 -33.31 -4.50
C ASN A 50 -2.07 -34.80 -4.23
N VAL A 51 -2.11 -35.28 -2.98
CA VAL A 51 -1.92 -36.70 -2.64
C VAL A 51 -3.22 -37.52 -2.72
N LYS A 52 -3.10 -38.85 -2.85
CA LYS A 52 -4.24 -39.80 -2.95
C LYS A 52 -5.06 -39.89 -1.66
N ASP A 53 -4.36 -39.78 -0.51
CA ASP A 53 -4.97 -39.73 0.82
C ASP A 53 -4.57 -38.40 1.46
N ALA A 54 -5.50 -37.45 1.52
CA ALA A 54 -5.18 -36.15 2.11
C ALA A 54 -5.54 -36.12 3.58
N VAL A 55 -4.68 -35.45 4.34
CA VAL A 55 -4.95 -35.10 5.72
C VAL A 55 -4.92 -33.60 5.84
N LEU A 56 -5.93 -33.08 6.53
CA LEU A 56 -6.10 -31.66 6.73
C LEU A 56 -6.48 -31.36 8.16
N VAL A 57 -6.12 -30.16 8.59
CA VAL A 57 -6.50 -29.63 9.90
C VAL A 57 -7.46 -28.48 9.66
N GLY A 58 -8.69 -28.68 10.12
CA GLY A 58 -9.72 -27.66 10.18
C GLY A 58 -9.72 -26.97 11.54
N GLN A 59 -10.06 -25.69 11.58
CA GLN A 59 -10.27 -24.94 12.82
C GLN A 59 -11.67 -24.36 12.85
N MET A 60 -12.37 -24.57 13.97
CA MET A 60 -13.59 -23.84 14.33
C MET A 60 -13.43 -23.34 15.76
N GLU A 61 -13.37 -22.02 15.91
CA GLU A 61 -13.13 -21.37 17.21
C GLU A 61 -11.81 -21.84 17.84
N ASN A 62 -11.85 -22.22 19.11
CA ASN A 62 -10.76 -22.79 19.88
C ASN A 62 -10.62 -24.30 19.63
N ARG A 63 -11.21 -24.86 18.58
CA ARG A 63 -11.17 -26.30 18.30
C ARG A 63 -10.46 -26.57 17.00
N LEU A 64 -9.57 -27.56 17.06
CA LEU A 64 -8.91 -28.12 15.89
C LEU A 64 -9.47 -29.50 15.62
N TYR A 65 -9.62 -29.83 14.34
CA TYR A 65 -10.09 -31.12 13.88
C TYR A 65 -9.11 -31.66 12.86
N LEU A 66 -8.76 -32.93 13.01
CA LEU A 66 -8.00 -33.67 12.02
C LEU A 66 -8.98 -34.43 11.12
N TYR A 67 -8.81 -34.26 9.82
CA TYR A 67 -9.62 -34.88 8.80
C TYR A 67 -8.74 -35.74 7.91
N ARG A 68 -9.23 -36.93 7.55
CA ARG A 68 -8.65 -37.73 6.47
C ARG A 68 -9.66 -37.93 5.35
N TYR A 69 -9.26 -37.53 4.15
CA TYR A 69 -10.04 -37.70 2.93
C TYR A 69 -9.36 -38.70 2.02
N LEU A 70 -10.15 -39.66 1.52
CA LEU A 70 -9.74 -40.57 0.47
C LEU A 70 -10.17 -39.99 -0.87
N ARG A 71 -9.28 -40.05 -1.86
CA ARG A 71 -9.57 -39.68 -3.23
C ARG A 71 -9.53 -40.93 -4.12
N PRO A 72 -10.66 -41.66 -4.26
CA PRO A 72 -10.71 -42.86 -5.08
C PRO A 72 -10.53 -42.56 -6.58
N ASP A 73 -10.93 -41.39 -7.08
CA ASP A 73 -10.74 -40.95 -8.47
C ASP A 73 -10.43 -39.42 -8.57
N ALA A 74 -10.26 -38.88 -9.78
CA ALA A 74 -9.88 -37.47 -9.97
C ALA A 74 -10.97 -36.43 -9.59
N LYS A 75 -12.21 -36.86 -9.30
CA LYS A 75 -13.39 -35.99 -9.16
C LYS A 75 -14.12 -36.16 -7.83
N THR A 76 -13.98 -37.30 -7.14
CA THR A 76 -14.74 -37.62 -5.93
C THR A 76 -13.85 -37.70 -4.69
N PHE A 77 -14.38 -37.20 -3.57
CA PHE A 77 -13.73 -37.23 -2.27
C PHE A 77 -14.67 -37.93 -1.27
N SER A 78 -14.13 -38.86 -0.48
CA SER A 78 -14.85 -39.44 0.65
C SER A 78 -14.13 -39.09 1.95
N LEU A 79 -14.88 -38.63 2.94
CA LEU A 79 -14.37 -38.45 4.29
C LEU A 79 -14.21 -39.84 4.93
N GLU A 80 -12.97 -40.21 5.26
CA GLU A 80 -12.70 -41.45 5.99
C GLU A 80 -12.98 -41.28 7.48
N PHE A 81 -12.43 -40.21 8.09
CA PHE A 81 -12.73 -39.86 9.47
C PHE A 81 -12.52 -38.37 9.75
N ARG A 82 -13.19 -37.93 10.82
CA ARG A 82 -13.01 -36.65 11.50
C ARG A 82 -12.67 -36.95 12.97
N SER A 83 -11.60 -36.36 13.49
CA SER A 83 -11.21 -36.54 14.90
C SER A 83 -12.20 -35.89 15.86
N GLN A 84 -12.12 -36.28 17.13
CA GLN A 84 -12.58 -35.41 18.23
C GLN A 84 -11.82 -34.07 18.19
N PRO A 85 -12.42 -32.97 18.69
CA PRO A 85 -11.74 -31.69 18.72
C PRO A 85 -10.57 -31.70 19.70
N LEU A 86 -9.42 -31.17 19.28
CA LEU A 86 -8.43 -30.66 20.23
C LEU A 86 -8.91 -29.27 20.66
N VAL A 87 -9.40 -29.19 21.90
CA VAL A 87 -9.88 -27.94 22.50
C VAL A 87 -8.69 -27.16 23.04
N ILE A 88 -8.40 -26.04 22.41
CA ILE A 88 -7.49 -25.00 22.89
C ILE A 88 -8.15 -24.34 24.10
N ASP A 89 -7.37 -24.14 25.17
CA ASP A 89 -7.83 -23.50 26.41
C ASP A 89 -8.59 -22.21 26.10
N PRO A 90 -9.90 -22.14 26.41
CA PRO A 90 -10.72 -20.95 26.13
C PRO A 90 -10.19 -19.67 26.76
N SER A 91 -9.41 -19.75 27.86
CA SER A 91 -8.81 -18.59 28.51
C SER A 91 -7.61 -18.02 27.75
N ARG A 92 -6.94 -18.85 26.94
CA ARG A 92 -5.81 -18.46 26.09
C ARG A 92 -6.25 -18.08 24.67
N TRP A 93 -7.42 -18.57 24.25
CA TRP A 93 -7.98 -18.32 22.93
C TRP A 93 -8.58 -16.92 22.76
N SER A 94 -8.29 -16.26 21.64
CA SER A 94 -8.92 -15.00 21.26
C SER A 94 -9.49 -15.04 19.84
N ALA A 95 -10.80 -14.80 19.69
CA ALA A 95 -11.46 -14.70 18.38
C ALA A 95 -10.81 -13.65 17.43
N SER A 96 -10.11 -12.66 17.99
CA SER A 96 -9.46 -11.58 17.23
C SER A 96 -8.02 -11.88 16.80
N ARG A 97 -7.40 -12.90 17.39
CA ARG A 97 -6.08 -13.39 17.00
C ARG A 97 -6.32 -14.70 16.28
N GLN A 98 -6.19 -14.71 14.96
CA GLN A 98 -6.08 -15.97 14.24
C GLN A 98 -4.80 -16.65 14.76
N GLU A 99 -4.93 -17.60 15.69
CA GLU A 99 -3.76 -18.20 16.32
C GLU A 99 -2.91 -18.93 15.27
N ASN A 100 -1.60 -18.79 15.39
CA ASN A 100 -0.65 -19.44 14.50
C ASN A 100 -0.61 -20.93 14.84
N VAL A 101 -1.48 -21.71 14.20
CA VAL A 101 -1.43 -23.18 14.27
C VAL A 101 -0.33 -23.64 13.32
N VAL A 102 0.75 -24.20 13.87
CA VAL A 102 1.86 -24.74 13.09
C VAL A 102 1.71 -26.26 13.01
N VAL A 103 1.08 -26.72 11.94
CA VAL A 103 0.95 -28.15 11.67
C VAL A 103 2.22 -28.68 11.04
N ARG A 104 2.76 -29.77 11.58
CA ARG A 104 4.02 -30.34 11.10
C ARG A 104 3.86 -31.83 10.85
N SER A 105 3.99 -32.21 9.59
CA SER A 105 3.91 -33.62 9.15
C SER A 105 5.10 -34.40 9.70
N PRO A 106 4.91 -35.64 10.19
CA PRO A 106 6.02 -36.56 10.32
C PRO A 106 6.66 -36.79 8.95
N ARG A 107 7.97 -37.02 8.96
CA ARG A 107 8.69 -37.53 7.79
C ARG A 107 8.59 -39.06 7.87
N ASN A 108 8.07 -39.71 6.81
CA ASN A 108 8.00 -41.17 6.58
C ASN A 108 6.64 -41.86 6.88
N ALA A 109 6.58 -43.16 6.61
CA ALA A 109 5.39 -44.03 6.52
C ALA A 109 4.62 -44.26 7.83
N GLU A 110 4.80 -43.44 8.86
CA GLU A 110 4.12 -43.56 10.14
C GLU A 110 2.90 -42.63 10.17
N THR A 111 1.71 -43.23 10.29
CA THR A 111 0.39 -42.58 10.36
C THR A 111 0.21 -41.81 11.66
N LEU A 112 0.86 -40.66 11.77
CA LEU A 112 0.79 -39.75 12.93
C LEU A 112 0.67 -38.32 12.44
N TYR A 113 -0.03 -37.45 13.16
CA TYR A 113 -0.22 -36.06 12.72
C TYR A 113 -0.05 -35.11 13.90
N TRP A 114 1.15 -34.55 14.06
CA TRP A 114 1.42 -33.58 15.10
C TRP A 114 0.94 -32.17 14.70
N VAL A 115 0.06 -31.60 15.52
CA VAL A 115 -0.48 -30.24 15.34
C VAL A 115 0.03 -29.37 16.48
N GLY A 116 1.18 -28.75 16.30
CA GLY A 116 1.73 -27.82 17.29
C GLY A 116 0.96 -26.51 17.28
N VAL A 117 0.26 -26.21 18.37
CA VAL A 117 -0.29 -24.86 18.62
C VAL A 117 0.77 -24.07 19.38
N SER A 118 1.34 -23.02 18.79
CA SER A 118 2.34 -22.19 19.46
C SER A 118 1.91 -20.72 19.51
N TYR A 119 1.95 -20.11 20.70
CA TYR A 119 1.60 -18.71 20.91
C TYR A 119 2.86 -17.82 20.79
N SER A 120 2.70 -16.56 20.39
CA SER A 120 3.84 -15.63 20.38
C SER A 120 4.30 -15.35 21.82
N GLY A 121 5.48 -15.84 22.20
CA GLY A 121 6.04 -15.66 23.54
C GLY A 121 6.01 -16.90 24.44
N ASP A 122 5.46 -18.03 23.96
CA ASP A 122 5.59 -19.30 24.67
C ASP A 122 7.04 -19.80 24.60
N ASP A 123 7.57 -20.20 25.75
CA ASP A 123 8.77 -21.03 25.86
C ASP A 123 8.41 -22.45 25.37
N ASP A 124 9.34 -23.13 24.69
CA ASP A 124 9.18 -24.50 24.15
C ASP A 124 8.92 -25.60 25.24
N SER A 125 8.38 -25.23 26.41
CA SER A 125 8.12 -26.07 27.58
C SER A 125 6.77 -26.79 27.57
N GLN A 126 5.85 -26.44 26.65
CA GLN A 126 4.55 -27.09 26.48
C GLN A 126 4.30 -27.52 25.02
N ALA A 127 3.57 -28.62 24.84
CA ALA A 127 3.29 -29.24 23.56
C ALA A 127 1.85 -29.78 23.51
N GLN A 128 1.12 -29.54 22.43
CA GLN A 128 -0.24 -30.07 22.21
C GLN A 128 -0.35 -30.64 20.79
N GLY A 129 -1.18 -31.66 20.56
CA GLY A 129 -1.33 -32.27 19.24
C GLY A 129 -2.33 -33.43 19.16
N PHE A 130 -2.35 -34.13 18.01
CA PHE A 130 -3.13 -35.35 17.80
C PHE A 130 -2.23 -36.57 17.64
N LEU A 131 -2.70 -37.70 18.15
CA LEU A 131 -2.13 -39.02 17.97
C LEU A 131 -3.14 -39.86 17.22
N VAL A 132 -2.90 -40.20 15.95
CA VAL A 132 -3.77 -41.14 15.21
C VAL A 132 -3.21 -42.54 15.41
N ASP A 133 -4.00 -43.44 15.97
CA ASP A 133 -3.59 -44.84 16.12
C ASP A 133 -3.79 -45.63 14.83
N ALA A 134 -3.32 -46.88 14.81
CA ALA A 134 -3.43 -47.76 13.63
C ALA A 134 -4.88 -48.06 13.20
N SER A 135 -5.88 -47.78 14.04
CA SER A 135 -7.30 -47.92 13.70
C SER A 135 -7.89 -46.65 13.08
N GLY A 136 -7.09 -45.60 12.88
CA GLY A 136 -7.52 -44.32 12.34
C GLY A 136 -8.20 -43.41 13.37
N VAL A 137 -8.18 -43.77 14.65
CA VAL A 137 -8.78 -42.98 15.72
C VAL A 137 -7.75 -42.00 16.28
N ALA A 138 -8.13 -40.72 16.32
CA ALA A 138 -7.29 -39.66 16.85
C ALA A 138 -7.52 -39.46 18.36
N ALA A 139 -6.44 -39.46 19.14
CA ALA A 139 -6.39 -39.04 20.54
C ALA A 139 -5.77 -37.64 20.65
N SER A 140 -6.22 -36.83 21.60
CA SER A 140 -5.62 -35.53 21.89
C SER A 140 -4.45 -35.69 22.86
N VAL A 141 -3.37 -34.96 22.63
CA VAL A 141 -2.17 -34.95 23.47
C VAL A 141 -1.95 -33.56 24.03
N GLN A 142 -1.72 -33.46 25.33
CA GLN A 142 -1.23 -32.26 26.01
C GLN A 142 -0.02 -32.65 26.86
N ALA A 143 1.11 -31.96 26.71
CA ALA A 143 2.35 -32.31 27.38
C ALA A 143 3.11 -31.07 27.86
N ASP A 144 3.75 -31.20 29.02
CA ASP A 144 4.81 -30.31 29.49
C ASP A 144 5.97 -31.14 30.05
N ALA A 145 7.05 -30.49 30.50
CA ALA A 145 8.24 -31.19 31.00
C ALA A 145 7.96 -32.18 32.16
N ARG A 146 6.83 -32.03 32.86
CA ARG A 146 6.43 -32.91 33.96
C ARG A 146 5.50 -34.03 33.49
N LEU A 147 4.45 -33.71 32.74
CA LEU A 147 3.35 -34.66 32.45
C LEU A 147 2.90 -34.56 30.99
N ALA A 148 2.81 -35.71 30.32
CA ALA A 148 1.98 -35.87 29.13
C ALA A 148 0.66 -36.56 29.46
N VAL A 149 -0.44 -35.97 29.01
CA VAL A 149 -1.79 -36.53 29.07
C VAL A 149 -2.25 -36.85 27.66
N VAL A 150 -2.61 -38.11 27.43
CA VAL A 150 -3.13 -38.61 26.15
C VAL A 150 -4.56 -39.05 26.38
N THR A 151 -5.51 -38.32 25.78
CA THR A 151 -6.95 -38.56 26.00
C THR A 151 -7.57 -39.13 24.73
N ALA A 152 -8.27 -40.25 24.86
CA ALA A 152 -8.99 -40.91 23.76
C ALA A 152 -10.44 -41.22 24.16
N ASP A 153 -11.31 -41.35 23.16
CA ASP A 153 -12.72 -41.76 23.29
C ASP A 153 -12.88 -43.29 23.25
N ARG A 154 -11.77 -44.03 23.31
CA ARG A 154 -11.72 -45.49 23.40
C ARG A 154 -10.83 -45.95 24.55
N PRO A 155 -11.20 -47.01 25.28
CA PRO A 155 -10.37 -47.57 26.33
C PRO A 155 -8.95 -47.93 25.86
N TRP A 156 -7.97 -47.72 26.72
CA TRP A 156 -6.57 -47.99 26.45
C TRP A 156 -6.22 -49.46 26.77
N THR A 157 -5.79 -50.21 25.77
CA THR A 157 -5.11 -51.51 25.98
C THR A 157 -3.61 -51.30 26.12
N ASP A 158 -2.90 -52.28 26.66
CA ASP A 158 -1.45 -52.18 26.87
C ASP A 158 -0.69 -52.09 25.54
N GLU A 159 -1.19 -52.73 24.47
CA GLU A 159 -0.64 -52.60 23.12
C GLU A 159 -0.82 -51.19 22.56
N ARG A 160 -2.01 -50.58 22.73
CA ARG A 160 -2.27 -49.19 22.30
C ARG A 160 -1.40 -48.21 23.07
N ARG A 161 -1.18 -48.44 24.37
CA ARG A 161 -0.30 -47.60 25.21
C ARG A 161 1.16 -47.73 24.77
N ALA A 162 1.64 -48.95 24.52
CA ALA A 162 3.01 -49.20 24.08
C ALA A 162 3.27 -48.55 22.72
N GLN A 163 2.33 -48.66 21.78
CA GLN A 163 2.40 -48.01 20.47
C GLN A 163 2.40 -46.48 20.61
N ALA A 164 1.45 -45.93 21.38
CA ALA A 164 1.38 -44.49 21.63
C ALA A 164 2.67 -43.95 22.27
N LEU A 165 3.26 -44.68 23.22
CA LEU A 165 4.52 -44.30 23.86
C LEU A 165 5.71 -44.34 22.89
N ALA A 166 5.83 -45.40 22.08
CA ALA A 166 6.88 -45.54 21.08
C ALA A 166 6.86 -44.37 20.09
N THR A 167 5.66 -43.93 19.75
CA THR A 167 5.39 -42.78 18.90
C THR A 167 5.66 -41.42 19.57
N LEU A 168 5.16 -41.21 20.80
CA LEU A 168 5.22 -39.90 21.45
C LEU A 168 6.65 -39.52 21.82
N ARG A 169 7.50 -40.51 22.08
CA ARG A 169 8.88 -40.29 22.52
C ARG A 169 9.70 -39.46 21.52
N PRO A 170 9.86 -39.86 20.24
CA PRO A 170 10.52 -39.00 19.25
C PRO A 170 9.69 -37.74 18.95
N ALA A 171 8.35 -37.83 18.93
CA ALA A 171 7.50 -36.70 18.54
C ALA A 171 7.57 -35.50 19.50
N LEU A 172 7.79 -35.72 20.80
CA LEU A 172 7.89 -34.64 21.80
C LEU A 172 9.32 -34.08 21.95
N THR A 173 10.36 -34.85 21.62
CA THR A 173 11.76 -34.45 21.85
C THR A 173 12.54 -34.07 20.60
N ASP A 174 12.14 -34.53 19.41
CA ASP A 174 12.81 -34.20 18.15
C ASP A 174 12.19 -32.98 17.48
N TYR A 175 12.97 -32.30 16.62
CA TYR A 175 12.49 -31.18 15.81
C TYR A 175 11.23 -31.62 15.07
N PRO A 176 10.07 -31.03 15.40
CA PRO A 176 9.94 -29.59 15.62
C PRO A 176 9.50 -29.11 17.01
N VAL A 177 9.24 -30.00 17.96
CA VAL A 177 8.90 -29.66 19.34
C VAL A 177 10.20 -29.68 20.15
N ARG A 178 10.53 -28.60 20.86
CA ARG A 178 11.78 -28.47 21.62
C ARG A 178 11.56 -28.68 23.12
N MET A 179 10.78 -29.70 23.51
CA MET A 179 10.82 -30.09 24.91
C MET A 179 12.24 -30.58 25.21
N LYS A 180 12.92 -29.90 26.13
CA LYS A 180 14.32 -30.22 26.49
C LYS A 180 14.50 -31.66 26.97
N ALA A 181 13.43 -32.27 27.47
CA ALA A 181 13.35 -33.67 27.85
C ALA A 181 11.92 -34.18 27.63
N PHE A 182 11.77 -35.49 27.44
CA PHE A 182 10.47 -36.16 27.45
C PHE A 182 9.82 -36.00 28.85
N PRO A 183 8.49 -35.81 28.94
CA PRO A 183 7.78 -35.69 30.21
C PRO A 183 8.15 -36.78 31.22
N ALA A 184 8.32 -36.40 32.48
CA ALA A 184 8.65 -37.36 33.55
C ALA A 184 7.54 -38.41 33.76
N ASP A 185 6.28 -37.99 33.63
CA ASP A 185 5.09 -38.81 33.77
C ASP A 185 4.26 -38.85 32.47
N LEU A 186 3.60 -39.99 32.22
CA LEU A 186 2.67 -40.16 31.10
C LEU A 186 1.35 -40.75 31.61
N ARG A 187 0.23 -40.09 31.32
CA ARG A 187 -1.12 -40.50 31.69
C ARG A 187 -1.98 -40.75 30.45
N PHE A 188 -2.50 -41.97 30.35
CA PHE A 188 -3.50 -42.33 29.35
C PHE A 188 -4.90 -42.23 29.94
N GLU A 189 -5.71 -41.34 29.41
CA GLU A 189 -7.09 -41.13 29.82
C GLU A 189 -8.06 -41.67 28.80
N TYR A 190 -9.03 -42.43 29.29
CA TYR A 190 -10.25 -42.71 28.54
C TYR A 190 -11.31 -41.69 28.98
N ARG A 191 -11.83 -40.94 28.02
CA ARG A 191 -12.99 -40.07 28.23
C ARG A 191 -14.16 -40.67 27.48
N ALA A 192 -15.15 -41.18 28.21
CA ALA A 192 -16.37 -41.67 27.58
C ALA A 192 -17.02 -40.54 26.76
N PRO A 193 -17.60 -40.83 25.58
CA PRO A 193 -18.33 -39.83 24.82
C PRO A 193 -19.42 -39.20 25.69
N VAL A 194 -19.44 -37.88 25.75
CA VAL A 194 -20.53 -37.15 26.42
C VAL A 194 -21.76 -37.27 25.54
N ASP A 195 -22.93 -37.55 26.13
CA ASP A 195 -24.18 -37.35 25.41
C ASP A 195 -24.43 -35.85 25.26
N VAL A 196 -23.92 -35.32 24.14
CA VAL A 196 -23.90 -33.88 23.86
C VAL A 196 -25.33 -33.31 23.85
N THR A 197 -26.26 -34.07 23.28
CA THR A 197 -27.66 -33.67 23.14
C THR A 197 -28.37 -33.65 24.49
N ALA A 198 -28.27 -34.72 25.27
CA ALA A 198 -28.91 -34.79 26.60
C ALA A 198 -28.33 -33.75 27.57
N THR A 199 -27.02 -33.52 27.52
CA THR A 199 -26.35 -32.54 28.38
C THR A 199 -26.75 -31.12 28.00
N PHE A 200 -26.74 -30.78 26.70
CA PHE A 200 -27.22 -29.48 26.22
C PHE A 200 -28.67 -29.24 26.63
N ARG A 201 -29.55 -30.23 26.42
CA ARG A 201 -30.96 -30.16 26.82
C ARG A 201 -31.11 -29.82 28.30
N THR A 202 -30.36 -30.51 29.16
CA THR A 202 -30.40 -30.29 30.62
C THR A 202 -29.97 -28.88 30.98
N LEU A 203 -28.81 -28.43 30.47
CA LEU A 203 -28.29 -27.08 30.75
C LEU A 203 -29.23 -25.98 30.20
N HIS A 204 -29.80 -26.19 29.02
CA HIS A 204 -30.78 -25.30 28.41
C HIS A 204 -32.05 -25.19 29.26
N GLN A 205 -32.60 -26.32 29.75
CA GLN A 205 -33.78 -26.34 30.61
C GLN A 205 -33.53 -25.61 31.93
N VAL A 206 -32.35 -25.79 32.54
CA VAL A 206 -31.94 -25.06 33.74
C VAL A 206 -31.94 -23.54 33.48
N ALA A 207 -31.31 -23.09 32.39
CA ALA A 207 -31.29 -21.66 32.05
C ALA A 207 -32.69 -21.11 31.74
N ARG A 208 -33.51 -21.85 31.01
CA ARG A 208 -34.88 -21.48 30.64
C ARG A 208 -35.80 -21.31 31.85
N ALA A 209 -35.59 -22.09 32.91
CA ALA A 209 -36.40 -22.03 34.12
C ALA A 209 -36.12 -20.79 34.99
N ILE A 210 -35.01 -20.08 34.76
CA ILE A 210 -34.63 -18.90 35.54
C ILE A 210 -35.36 -17.65 35.00
N PRO A 211 -36.16 -16.93 35.83
CA PRO A 211 -36.80 -15.69 35.41
C PRO A 211 -35.79 -14.65 34.90
N ARG A 212 -36.05 -14.02 33.75
CA ARG A 212 -35.15 -13.04 33.11
C ARG A 212 -34.81 -11.84 34.00
N ALA A 213 -35.67 -11.49 34.96
CA ALA A 213 -35.42 -10.44 35.94
C ALA A 213 -34.26 -10.77 36.91
N LYS A 214 -33.94 -12.06 37.11
CA LYS A 214 -32.80 -12.52 37.92
C LYS A 214 -31.53 -12.60 37.08
N THR A 215 -31.05 -11.45 36.61
CA THR A 215 -29.97 -11.34 35.63
C THR A 215 -28.69 -12.08 36.02
N ALA A 216 -28.27 -12.03 37.29
CA ALA A 216 -27.06 -12.70 37.76
C ALA A 216 -27.15 -14.24 37.73
N GLU A 217 -28.28 -14.81 38.17
CA GLU A 217 -28.52 -16.26 38.15
C GLU A 217 -28.60 -16.76 36.70
N PHE A 218 -29.33 -16.04 35.85
CA PHE A 218 -29.45 -16.38 34.44
C PHE A 218 -28.10 -16.31 33.73
N ASN A 219 -27.32 -15.24 33.94
CA ASN A 219 -26.02 -15.08 33.30
C ASN A 219 -25.04 -16.19 33.72
N ARG A 220 -25.16 -16.71 34.94
CA ARG A 220 -24.37 -17.86 35.40
C ARG A 220 -24.76 -19.13 34.64
N ALA A 221 -26.06 -19.44 34.54
CA ALA A 221 -26.55 -20.61 33.80
C ALA A 221 -26.23 -20.51 32.29
N LEU A 222 -26.37 -19.32 31.70
CA LEU A 222 -25.95 -19.06 30.32
C LEU A 222 -24.42 -19.23 30.15
N GLY A 223 -23.64 -18.84 31.16
CA GLY A 223 -22.19 -19.07 31.20
C GLY A 223 -21.82 -20.55 31.18
N ASP A 224 -22.57 -21.40 31.87
CA ASP A 224 -22.35 -22.85 31.85
C ASP A 224 -22.73 -23.49 30.50
N LEU A 225 -23.86 -23.08 29.91
CA LEU A 225 -24.23 -23.40 28.52
C LEU A 225 -23.13 -23.00 27.53
N ARG A 226 -22.62 -21.77 27.68
CA ARG A 226 -21.57 -21.23 26.82
C ARG A 226 -20.29 -22.03 26.93
N ARG A 227 -19.85 -22.34 28.16
CA ARG A 227 -18.67 -23.18 28.38
C ARG A 227 -18.85 -24.55 27.70
N PHE A 228 -20.01 -25.17 27.89
CA PHE A 228 -20.34 -26.45 27.27
C PHE A 228 -20.29 -26.40 25.73
N VAL A 229 -20.93 -25.41 25.10
CA VAL A 229 -20.94 -25.29 23.62
C VAL A 229 -19.59 -24.85 23.04
N MET A 230 -18.74 -24.18 23.81
CA MET A 230 -17.35 -23.91 23.41
C MET A 230 -16.48 -25.16 23.48
N GLU A 231 -16.77 -26.07 24.41
CA GLU A 231 -16.07 -27.35 24.54
C GLU A 231 -16.59 -28.42 23.55
N GLN A 232 -17.88 -28.41 23.22
CA GLN A 232 -18.56 -29.40 22.37
C GLN A 232 -19.01 -28.81 21.03
N ASP A 233 -18.91 -29.54 19.92
CA ASP A 233 -19.37 -29.04 18.61
C ASP A 233 -20.90 -28.83 18.60
N PRO A 234 -21.42 -27.60 18.37
CA PRO A 234 -22.86 -27.39 18.31
C PRO A 234 -23.56 -28.19 17.19
N ARG A 235 -22.80 -28.66 16.18
CA ARG A 235 -23.32 -29.55 15.13
C ARG A 235 -23.60 -30.97 15.64
N GLU A 236 -23.04 -31.35 16.78
CA GLU A 236 -23.27 -32.65 17.44
C GLU A 236 -24.45 -32.62 18.42
N ILE A 237 -25.03 -31.44 18.68
CA ILE A 237 -26.34 -31.32 19.36
C ILE A 237 -27.40 -31.67 18.32
N ASP A 238 -28.09 -32.79 18.50
CA ASP A 238 -29.11 -33.33 17.58
C ASP A 238 -28.68 -33.27 16.09
N PRO A 239 -27.64 -34.02 15.69
CA PRO A 239 -27.01 -33.90 14.38
C PRO A 239 -27.94 -34.33 13.22
N ASN A 240 -28.89 -35.22 13.50
CA ASN A 240 -29.84 -35.76 12.53
C ASN A 240 -31.16 -34.97 12.49
N ASN A 241 -31.32 -33.96 13.35
CA ASN A 241 -32.53 -33.17 13.47
C ASN A 241 -33.77 -34.01 13.81
N GLU A 242 -33.59 -34.99 14.70
CA GLU A 242 -34.63 -35.92 15.12
C GLU A 242 -35.53 -35.33 16.23
N ASP A 243 -35.05 -34.30 16.95
CA ASP A 243 -35.75 -33.66 18.07
C ASP A 243 -36.06 -32.18 17.76
N ALA A 244 -37.32 -31.90 17.38
CA ALA A 244 -37.77 -30.54 17.07
C ALA A 244 -37.64 -29.55 18.26
N GLU A 245 -37.59 -30.05 19.51
CA GLU A 245 -37.33 -29.19 20.67
C GLU A 245 -35.88 -28.71 20.70
N MET A 246 -34.92 -29.47 20.16
CA MET A 246 -33.50 -29.10 20.17
C MET A 246 -33.21 -27.92 19.24
N LEU A 247 -33.84 -27.84 18.07
CA LEU A 247 -33.76 -26.63 17.24
C LEU A 247 -34.33 -25.40 17.94
N THR A 248 -35.41 -25.58 18.69
CA THR A 248 -36.01 -24.51 19.48
C THR A 248 -35.04 -24.07 20.58
N ALA A 249 -34.42 -25.01 21.29
CA ALA A 249 -33.43 -24.74 22.32
C ALA A 249 -32.17 -24.06 21.78
N LEU A 250 -31.69 -24.45 20.60
CA LEU A 250 -30.58 -23.80 19.92
C LEU A 250 -30.93 -22.37 19.49
N ASN A 251 -32.15 -22.15 18.99
CA ASN A 251 -32.64 -20.81 18.66
C ASN A 251 -32.73 -19.92 19.91
N ASP A 252 -33.28 -20.44 21.01
CA ASP A 252 -33.39 -19.72 22.29
C ASP A 252 -32.01 -19.39 22.86
N TYR A 253 -31.09 -20.35 22.82
CA TYR A 253 -29.70 -20.14 23.21
C TYR A 253 -29.03 -19.05 22.36
N GLY A 254 -29.18 -19.08 21.04
CA GLY A 254 -28.68 -18.03 20.14
C GLY A 254 -29.27 -16.65 20.46
N PHE A 255 -30.56 -16.58 20.76
CA PHE A 255 -31.22 -15.35 21.21
C PHE A 255 -30.63 -14.83 22.54
N TRP A 256 -30.46 -15.69 23.54
CA TRP A 256 -29.88 -15.30 24.83
C TRP A 256 -28.43 -14.83 24.73
N LEU A 257 -27.63 -15.44 23.85
CA LEU A 257 -26.30 -14.97 23.52
C LEU A 257 -26.33 -13.56 22.93
N ALA A 258 -27.24 -13.28 21.98
CA ALA A 258 -27.40 -11.95 21.40
C ALA A 258 -27.80 -10.90 22.46
N GLU A 259 -28.69 -11.26 23.39
CA GLU A 259 -29.12 -10.38 24.49
C GLU A 259 -27.99 -10.08 25.48
N SER A 260 -27.18 -11.08 25.82
CA SER A 260 -26.04 -10.92 26.75
C SER A 260 -24.83 -10.22 26.14
N GLY A 261 -24.84 -9.97 24.82
CA GLY A 261 -23.79 -9.26 24.09
C GLY A 261 -22.77 -10.17 23.39
N ASP A 262 -22.91 -11.50 23.50
CA ASP A 262 -22.12 -12.47 22.73
C ASP A 262 -22.69 -12.66 21.33
N THR A 263 -22.70 -11.56 20.58
CA THR A 263 -23.35 -11.45 19.28
C THR A 263 -22.70 -12.31 18.20
N GLU A 264 -21.40 -12.57 18.30
CA GLU A 264 -20.65 -13.39 17.35
C GLU A 264 -21.03 -14.88 17.49
N GLN A 265 -21.12 -15.37 18.73
CA GLN A 265 -21.58 -16.73 18.97
C GLN A 265 -23.06 -16.90 18.60
N ALA A 266 -23.88 -15.90 18.91
CA ALA A 266 -25.29 -15.89 18.55
C ALA A 266 -25.49 -16.06 17.03
N ASP A 267 -24.79 -15.27 16.21
CA ASP A 267 -24.89 -15.35 14.74
C ASP A 267 -24.54 -16.75 14.20
N ARG A 268 -23.52 -17.40 14.78
CA ARG A 268 -23.11 -18.76 14.39
C ARG A 268 -24.17 -19.80 14.73
N ILE A 269 -24.64 -19.80 15.97
CA ILE A 269 -25.67 -20.75 16.43
C ILE A 269 -26.96 -20.57 15.61
N LEU A 270 -27.38 -19.33 15.40
CA LEU A 270 -28.60 -19.03 14.63
C LEU A 270 -28.43 -19.35 13.14
N SER A 271 -27.22 -19.24 12.60
CA SER A 271 -26.91 -19.70 11.25
C SER A 271 -26.99 -21.22 11.13
N GLU A 272 -26.53 -21.97 12.14
CA GLU A 272 -26.68 -23.42 12.18
C GLU A 272 -28.17 -23.83 12.29
N VAL A 273 -28.96 -23.12 13.10
CA VAL A 273 -30.42 -23.33 13.17
C VAL A 273 -31.05 -23.14 11.79
N LEU A 274 -30.75 -22.03 11.10
CA LEU A 274 -31.29 -21.74 9.78
C LEU A 274 -30.77 -22.66 8.67
N ARG A 275 -29.59 -23.25 8.85
CA ARG A 275 -29.07 -24.27 7.95
C ARG A 275 -29.88 -25.57 8.05
N ARG A 276 -30.28 -25.95 9.27
CA ARG A 276 -31.10 -27.16 9.52
C ARG A 276 -32.58 -26.93 9.20
N ASP A 277 -33.09 -25.75 9.51
CA ASP A 277 -34.47 -25.34 9.23
C ASP A 277 -34.54 -23.92 8.65
N PRO A 278 -34.44 -23.78 7.31
CA PRO A 278 -34.57 -22.49 6.62
C PRO A 278 -35.96 -21.85 6.71
N ALA A 279 -36.97 -22.59 7.19
CA ALA A 279 -38.33 -22.09 7.39
C ALA A 279 -38.52 -21.45 8.77
N ARG A 280 -37.54 -21.58 9.68
CA ARG A 280 -37.59 -21.05 11.05
C ARG A 280 -37.56 -19.52 11.10
N THR A 281 -38.73 -18.90 10.92
CA THR A 281 -38.88 -17.44 10.84
C THR A 281 -38.26 -16.69 12.03
N ALA A 282 -38.42 -17.19 13.26
CA ALA A 282 -37.85 -16.56 14.45
C ALA A 282 -36.31 -16.47 14.45
N ALA A 283 -35.62 -17.44 13.84
CA ALA A 283 -34.17 -17.46 13.81
C ALA A 283 -33.60 -16.33 12.94
N TYR A 284 -34.30 -15.93 11.86
CA TYR A 284 -33.92 -14.75 11.08
C TYR A 284 -33.97 -13.47 11.92
N LEU A 285 -35.02 -13.28 12.72
CA LEU A 285 -35.14 -12.10 13.58
C LEU A 285 -34.01 -12.03 14.62
N ASN A 286 -33.76 -13.16 15.29
CA ASN A 286 -32.72 -13.26 16.30
C ASN A 286 -31.33 -13.01 15.70
N ARG A 287 -31.08 -13.54 14.49
CA ARG A 287 -29.80 -13.38 13.80
C ARG A 287 -29.61 -11.96 13.29
N ALA A 288 -30.68 -11.34 12.79
CA ALA A 288 -30.67 -9.93 12.40
C ALA A 288 -30.29 -9.04 13.60
N ASP A 289 -30.88 -9.29 14.78
CA ASP A 289 -30.56 -8.53 16.00
C ASP A 289 -29.11 -8.72 16.45
N ALA A 290 -28.60 -9.96 16.38
CA ALA A 290 -27.21 -10.25 16.69
C ALA A 290 -26.25 -9.50 15.74
N ARG A 291 -26.52 -9.57 14.43
CA ARG A 291 -25.71 -8.90 13.38
C ARG A 291 -25.81 -7.38 13.45
N TRP A 292 -26.98 -6.84 13.75
CA TRP A 292 -27.16 -5.40 13.94
C TRP A 292 -26.37 -4.87 15.14
N LYS A 293 -26.31 -5.63 16.24
CA LYS A 293 -25.42 -5.30 17.36
C LYS A 293 -23.94 -5.40 16.97
N GLN A 294 -23.56 -6.35 16.12
CA GLN A 294 -22.18 -6.46 15.61
C GLN A 294 -21.77 -5.26 14.76
N SER A 295 -22.67 -4.70 13.93
CA SER A 295 -22.33 -3.57 13.06
C SER A 295 -21.97 -2.30 13.83
N THR A 296 -22.46 -2.16 15.06
CA THR A 296 -22.08 -1.03 15.95
C THR A 296 -20.64 -1.12 16.48
N LYS A 297 -19.96 -2.26 16.32
CA LYS A 297 -18.57 -2.43 16.77
C LYS A 297 -17.62 -1.79 15.76
N ALA A 298 -16.61 -1.06 16.23
CA ALA A 298 -15.62 -0.34 15.41
C ALA A 298 -14.82 -1.18 14.37
N ARG A 299 -14.95 -2.51 14.41
CA ARG A 299 -14.29 -3.43 13.47
C ARG A 299 -15.08 -3.65 12.17
N ASP A 300 -16.35 -3.27 12.09
CA ASP A 300 -17.16 -3.41 10.87
C ASP A 300 -16.89 -2.25 9.87
N ARG A 301 -15.71 -2.20 9.27
CA ARG A 301 -15.27 -1.08 8.41
C ARG A 301 -16.01 -0.98 7.05
N ARG A 302 -16.90 -1.91 6.72
CA ARG A 302 -17.59 -1.99 5.42
C ARG A 302 -19.10 -2.24 5.56
N ASP A 303 -19.66 -2.00 6.74
CA ASP A 303 -21.08 -2.22 7.04
C ASP A 303 -21.55 -3.66 6.70
N TYR A 304 -20.65 -4.63 6.82
CA TYR A 304 -20.87 -6.03 6.42
C TYR A 304 -21.97 -6.66 7.27
N PHE A 305 -21.89 -6.50 8.59
CA PHE A 305 -22.90 -7.04 9.50
C PHE A 305 -24.21 -6.26 9.42
N GLU A 306 -24.14 -4.96 9.12
CA GLU A 306 -25.33 -4.14 8.88
C GLU A 306 -26.10 -4.64 7.64
N ALA A 307 -25.40 -4.91 6.54
CA ALA A 307 -25.99 -5.43 5.31
C ALA A 307 -26.65 -6.80 5.53
N LEU A 308 -25.96 -7.72 6.22
CA LEU A 308 -26.53 -9.03 6.57
C LEU A 308 -27.73 -8.93 7.53
N ALA A 309 -27.68 -8.03 8.50
CA ALA A 309 -28.79 -7.81 9.43
C ALA A 309 -30.04 -7.31 8.70
N ARG A 310 -29.87 -6.34 7.79
CA ARG A 310 -30.96 -5.86 6.92
C ARG A 310 -31.57 -6.99 6.11
N GLU A 311 -30.74 -7.87 5.57
CA GLU A 311 -31.23 -9.02 4.80
C GLU A 311 -32.05 -9.98 5.67
N ASP A 312 -31.55 -10.33 6.86
CA ASP A 312 -32.29 -11.19 7.79
C ASP A 312 -33.62 -10.55 8.24
N TYR A 313 -33.66 -9.22 8.44
CA TYR A 313 -34.91 -8.51 8.71
C TYR A 313 -35.91 -8.61 7.55
N ARG A 314 -35.43 -8.47 6.30
CA ARG A 314 -36.27 -8.67 5.10
C ARG A 314 -36.78 -10.10 5.00
N LEU A 315 -35.93 -11.09 5.24
CA LEU A 315 -36.29 -12.51 5.26
C LEU A 315 -37.31 -12.85 6.35
N TYR A 316 -37.23 -12.22 7.53
CA TYR A 316 -38.23 -12.35 8.58
C TYR A 316 -39.58 -11.74 8.17
N CYS A 317 -39.58 -10.47 7.75
CA CYS A 317 -40.83 -9.77 7.50
C CYS A 317 -41.53 -10.23 6.22
N SER A 318 -40.79 -10.60 5.16
CA SER A 318 -41.37 -11.21 3.95
C SER A 318 -42.09 -12.51 4.25
N ARG A 319 -41.52 -13.38 5.09
CA ARG A 319 -42.16 -14.65 5.49
C ARG A 319 -43.44 -14.42 6.29
N ARG A 320 -43.43 -13.49 7.24
CA ARG A 320 -44.63 -13.12 8.01
C ARG A 320 -45.74 -12.62 7.09
N LEU A 321 -45.42 -11.69 6.18
CA LEU A 321 -46.37 -11.15 5.22
C LEU A 321 -46.90 -12.24 4.27
N ALA A 322 -46.04 -13.14 3.78
CA ALA A 322 -46.44 -14.26 2.93
C ALA A 322 -47.36 -15.26 3.66
N ALA A 323 -47.19 -15.44 4.97
CA ALA A 323 -48.06 -16.26 5.82
C ALA A 323 -49.33 -15.53 6.30
N ASN A 324 -49.55 -14.27 5.89
CA ASN A 324 -50.61 -13.39 6.39
C ASN A 324 -50.57 -13.15 7.92
N ASP A 325 -49.36 -13.19 8.48
CA ASP A 325 -49.07 -12.97 9.89
C ASP A 325 -48.69 -11.50 10.15
N ALA A 326 -49.33 -10.85 11.13
CA ALA A 326 -49.04 -9.45 11.48
C ALA A 326 -47.64 -9.29 12.10
N ILE A 327 -46.78 -8.40 11.58
CA ILE A 327 -45.48 -8.10 12.21
C ILE A 327 -45.73 -7.36 13.55
N PRO A 328 -45.21 -7.84 14.70
CA PRO A 328 -45.45 -7.18 15.99
C PRO A 328 -44.95 -5.72 15.97
N ALA A 329 -45.69 -4.78 16.56
CA ALA A 329 -45.45 -3.35 16.40
C ALA A 329 -44.03 -2.90 16.77
N ASN A 330 -43.47 -3.42 17.88
CA ASN A 330 -42.10 -3.16 18.29
C ASN A 330 -41.06 -3.67 17.28
N ILE A 331 -41.32 -4.82 16.65
CA ILE A 331 -40.46 -5.40 15.62
C ILE A 331 -40.59 -4.62 14.31
N ALA A 332 -41.79 -4.22 13.93
CA ALA A 332 -42.04 -3.40 12.74
C ALA A 332 -41.29 -2.06 12.81
N THR A 333 -41.35 -1.37 13.95
CA THR A 333 -40.60 -0.11 14.18
C THR A 333 -39.10 -0.32 14.01
N ARG A 334 -38.55 -1.40 14.59
CA ARG A 334 -37.12 -1.72 14.49
C ARG A 334 -36.69 -2.03 13.06
N ILE A 335 -37.46 -2.86 12.35
CA ILE A 335 -37.16 -3.21 10.96
C ILE A 335 -37.28 -1.97 10.06
N SER A 336 -38.31 -1.14 10.25
CA SER A 336 -38.47 0.10 9.48
C SER A 336 -37.28 1.04 9.68
N ALA A 337 -36.81 1.22 10.92
CA ALA A 337 -35.61 2.00 11.20
C ALA A 337 -34.36 1.40 10.53
N ALA A 338 -34.17 0.08 10.62
CA ALA A 338 -33.01 -0.60 10.02
C ALA A 338 -33.01 -0.51 8.48
N LEU A 339 -34.18 -0.64 7.85
CA LEU A 339 -34.38 -0.58 6.41
C LEU A 339 -34.52 0.86 5.87
N LYS A 340 -34.60 1.86 6.76
CA LYS A 340 -34.85 3.28 6.46
C LYS A 340 -36.20 3.52 5.77
N GLU A 341 -37.22 2.76 6.18
CA GLU A 341 -38.59 2.87 5.69
C GLU A 341 -39.40 3.82 6.57
N THR A 342 -40.20 4.67 5.93
CA THR A 342 -41.12 5.61 6.61
C THR A 342 -42.58 5.20 6.47
N ALA A 343 -42.89 4.36 5.48
CA ALA A 343 -44.19 3.74 5.31
C ALA A 343 -44.27 2.40 6.08
N PRO A 344 -45.47 1.88 6.36
CA PRO A 344 -45.64 0.54 6.90
C PRO A 344 -44.94 -0.52 6.02
N LEU A 345 -44.34 -1.52 6.66
CA LEU A 345 -43.66 -2.61 5.97
C LEU A 345 -44.63 -3.41 5.10
N ASP A 346 -44.19 -3.67 3.88
CA ASP A 346 -44.96 -4.32 2.81
C ASP A 346 -44.08 -5.32 2.04
N ALA A 347 -44.67 -6.01 1.06
CA ALA A 347 -43.95 -7.00 0.26
C ALA A 347 -42.75 -6.42 -0.51
N LYS A 348 -42.75 -5.11 -0.81
CA LYS A 348 -41.66 -4.45 -1.54
C LYS A 348 -40.48 -4.13 -0.61
N SER A 349 -40.73 -3.48 0.51
CA SER A 349 -39.72 -3.12 1.53
C SER A 349 -39.08 -4.37 2.18
N CYS A 350 -39.88 -5.42 2.37
CA CYS A 350 -39.44 -6.70 2.94
C CYS A 350 -38.77 -7.66 1.96
N ARG A 351 -38.58 -7.29 0.69
CA ARG A 351 -38.03 -8.21 -0.31
C ARG A 351 -36.55 -8.54 -0.07
N PRO A 352 -36.18 -9.83 0.13
CA PRO A 352 -34.78 -10.24 0.25
C PRO A 352 -33.97 -9.79 -0.96
N ARG A 353 -32.77 -9.26 -0.75
CA ARG A 353 -31.93 -8.69 -1.82
C ARG A 353 -30.80 -9.60 -2.28
N LEU A 354 -30.48 -10.66 -1.53
CA LEU A 354 -29.35 -11.53 -1.85
C LEU A 354 -29.71 -12.65 -2.85
N ALA A 355 -30.98 -12.87 -3.17
CA ALA A 355 -31.42 -13.93 -4.09
C ALA A 355 -30.83 -13.78 -5.50
N ILE A 356 -30.83 -12.57 -6.06
CA ILE A 356 -30.27 -12.31 -7.39
C ILE A 356 -28.78 -12.62 -7.50
N PHE A 357 -28.02 -12.43 -6.42
CA PHE A 357 -26.60 -12.77 -6.39
C PHE A 357 -26.38 -14.28 -6.51
N LYS A 358 -27.30 -15.09 -5.98
CA LYS A 358 -27.24 -16.54 -6.12
C LYS A 358 -27.42 -16.98 -7.58
N ALA A 359 -28.40 -16.38 -8.27
CA ALA A 359 -28.62 -16.62 -9.69
C ALA A 359 -27.39 -16.22 -10.53
N ILE A 360 -26.78 -15.07 -10.24
CA ILE A 360 -25.54 -14.62 -10.90
C ILE A 360 -24.39 -15.61 -10.67
N GLN A 361 -24.18 -16.07 -9.44
CA GLN A 361 -23.13 -17.03 -9.11
C GLN A 361 -23.35 -18.40 -9.78
N ALA A 362 -24.60 -18.77 -10.04
CA ALA A 362 -24.97 -19.99 -10.76
C ALA A 362 -24.97 -19.82 -12.29
N GLU A 363 -24.64 -18.63 -12.82
CA GLU A 363 -24.75 -18.31 -14.25
C GLU A 363 -26.17 -18.47 -14.83
N ASP A 364 -27.19 -18.39 -13.98
CA ASP A 364 -28.60 -18.60 -14.35
C ASP A 364 -29.26 -17.28 -14.77
N LEU A 365 -29.19 -16.98 -16.07
CA LEU A 365 -29.78 -15.78 -16.67
C LEU A 365 -31.31 -15.71 -16.48
N ASP A 366 -32.00 -16.84 -16.54
CA ASP A 366 -33.45 -16.87 -16.44
C ASP A 366 -33.90 -16.61 -15.00
N ALA A 367 -33.19 -17.14 -14.01
CA ALA A 367 -33.39 -16.77 -12.61
C ALA A 367 -33.07 -15.29 -12.35
N VAL A 368 -32.00 -14.73 -12.92
CA VAL A 368 -31.72 -13.28 -12.81
C VAL A 368 -32.86 -12.46 -13.38
N ARG A 369 -33.38 -12.82 -14.56
CA ARG A 369 -34.53 -12.14 -15.18
C ARG A 369 -35.79 -12.27 -14.34
N ALA A 370 -36.04 -13.44 -13.75
CA ALA A 370 -37.18 -13.67 -12.88
C ALA A 370 -37.11 -12.79 -11.62
N GLU A 371 -35.95 -12.69 -10.98
CA GLU A 371 -35.74 -11.82 -9.81
C GLU A 371 -35.98 -10.33 -10.16
N LEU A 372 -35.41 -9.87 -11.27
CA LEU A 372 -35.61 -8.49 -11.76
C LEU A 372 -37.09 -8.24 -12.10
N ALA A 373 -37.74 -9.15 -12.82
CA ALA A 373 -39.16 -9.06 -13.17
C ALA A 373 -40.07 -9.11 -11.94
N ALA A 374 -39.66 -9.82 -10.89
CA ALA A 374 -40.38 -9.81 -9.64
C ALA A 374 -40.33 -8.43 -8.96
N GLY A 375 -39.37 -7.55 -9.30
CA GLY A 375 -39.19 -6.22 -8.71
C GLY A 375 -37.94 -6.08 -7.84
N GLN A 376 -36.93 -6.94 -8.02
CA GLN A 376 -35.64 -6.80 -7.36
C GLN A 376 -34.94 -5.51 -7.77
N ASP A 377 -34.31 -4.82 -6.83
CA ASP A 377 -33.55 -3.60 -7.12
C ASP A 377 -32.27 -3.96 -7.91
N PRO A 378 -32.12 -3.53 -9.18
CA PRO A 378 -30.96 -3.83 -10.02
C PRO A 378 -29.67 -3.17 -9.50
N ASN A 379 -29.80 -2.17 -8.63
CA ASN A 379 -28.70 -1.48 -7.96
C ASN A 379 -28.46 -1.96 -6.53
N GLY A 380 -29.19 -3.00 -6.08
CA GLY A 380 -29.00 -3.61 -4.79
C GLY A 380 -27.56 -4.14 -4.63
N GLU A 381 -27.00 -3.93 -3.46
CA GLU A 381 -25.67 -4.41 -3.08
C GLU A 381 -25.78 -5.62 -2.15
N ASN A 382 -24.82 -6.53 -2.25
CA ASN A 382 -24.67 -7.64 -1.32
C ASN A 382 -23.96 -7.21 -0.03
N GLU A 383 -23.74 -8.16 0.88
CA GLU A 383 -23.06 -7.96 2.16
C GLU A 383 -21.63 -7.43 2.04
N HIS A 384 -21.02 -7.51 0.86
CA HIS A 384 -19.70 -6.96 0.58
C HIS A 384 -19.72 -5.57 -0.06
N GLY A 385 -20.89 -4.94 -0.17
CA GLY A 385 -21.07 -3.65 -0.86
C GLY A 385 -20.89 -3.77 -2.38
N ARG A 386 -21.09 -4.96 -2.96
CA ARG A 386 -20.97 -5.18 -4.41
C ARG A 386 -22.36 -5.23 -5.03
N SER A 387 -22.59 -4.44 -6.09
CA SER A 387 -23.82 -4.53 -6.86
C SER A 387 -23.90 -5.84 -7.65
N ALA A 388 -25.11 -6.25 -8.03
CA ALA A 388 -25.34 -7.37 -8.93
C ALA A 388 -24.51 -7.24 -10.23
N LEU A 389 -24.48 -6.03 -10.80
CA LEU A 389 -23.69 -5.72 -11.99
C LEU A 389 -22.19 -5.91 -11.75
N ALA A 390 -21.65 -5.46 -10.61
CA ALA A 390 -20.24 -5.64 -10.28
C ALA A 390 -19.83 -7.11 -10.20
N VAL A 391 -20.68 -7.95 -9.61
CA VAL A 391 -20.42 -9.40 -9.53
C VAL A 391 -20.45 -10.03 -10.93
N ALA A 392 -21.47 -9.75 -11.73
CA ALA A 392 -21.59 -10.30 -13.09
C ALA A 392 -20.43 -9.87 -14.01
N VAL A 393 -19.99 -8.61 -13.93
CA VAL A 393 -18.82 -8.11 -14.66
C VAL A 393 -17.55 -8.83 -14.23
N SER A 394 -17.35 -9.03 -12.92
CA SER A 394 -16.17 -9.74 -12.40
C SER A 394 -16.10 -11.19 -12.87
N GLN A 395 -17.26 -11.82 -13.10
CA GLN A 395 -17.42 -13.19 -13.58
C GLN A 395 -17.50 -13.29 -15.10
N LYS A 396 -17.36 -12.17 -15.83
CA LYS A 396 -17.39 -12.08 -17.31
C LYS A 396 -18.70 -12.58 -17.96
N GLN A 397 -19.82 -12.49 -17.25
CA GLN A 397 -21.13 -12.98 -17.70
C GLN A 397 -21.88 -11.92 -18.53
N LEU A 398 -21.57 -11.83 -19.83
CA LEU A 398 -22.07 -10.77 -20.71
C LEU A 398 -23.60 -10.66 -20.76
N ASP A 399 -24.31 -11.80 -20.85
CA ASP A 399 -25.77 -11.77 -21.02
C ASP A 399 -26.51 -11.37 -19.74
N ILE A 400 -25.97 -11.77 -18.57
CA ILE A 400 -26.45 -11.31 -17.27
C ILE A 400 -26.17 -9.81 -17.09
N VAL A 401 -24.98 -9.34 -17.50
CA VAL A 401 -24.67 -7.90 -17.50
C VAL A 401 -25.65 -7.13 -18.36
N ARG A 402 -25.97 -7.60 -19.58
CA ARG A 402 -26.98 -6.97 -20.43
C ARG A 402 -28.36 -6.93 -19.78
N ALA A 403 -28.79 -8.01 -19.13
CA ALA A 403 -30.07 -8.06 -18.43
C ALA A 403 -30.14 -7.06 -17.26
N LEU A 404 -29.07 -6.97 -16.46
CA LEU A 404 -28.97 -6.03 -15.34
C LEU A 404 -28.97 -4.57 -15.82
N LEU A 405 -28.20 -4.26 -16.87
CA LEU A 405 -28.17 -2.93 -17.47
C LEU A 405 -29.54 -2.55 -18.07
N ALA A 406 -30.21 -3.48 -18.77
CA ALA A 406 -31.56 -3.27 -19.30
C ALA A 406 -32.61 -3.04 -18.20
N ALA A 407 -32.39 -3.59 -17.00
CA ALA A 407 -33.23 -3.33 -15.83
C ALA A 407 -32.88 -2.02 -15.10
N GLY A 408 -31.86 -1.27 -15.53
CA GLY A 408 -31.47 0.02 -14.93
C GLY A 408 -30.35 -0.06 -13.90
N ALA A 409 -29.51 -1.10 -13.93
CA ALA A 409 -28.29 -1.14 -13.12
C ALA A 409 -27.30 -0.04 -13.55
N ARG A 410 -26.72 0.66 -12.58
CA ARG A 410 -25.75 1.74 -12.82
C ARG A 410 -24.37 1.19 -13.15
N ALA A 411 -23.80 1.66 -14.25
CA ALA A 411 -22.49 1.22 -14.75
C ALA A 411 -21.30 2.04 -14.19
N ASP A 412 -21.55 3.01 -13.31
CA ASP A 412 -20.56 3.93 -12.71
C ASP A 412 -20.04 3.48 -11.33
N GLY A 413 -20.55 2.37 -10.81
CA GLY A 413 -20.19 1.86 -9.49
C GLY A 413 -18.76 1.29 -9.40
N PRO A 414 -18.21 1.13 -8.18
CA PRO A 414 -16.94 0.46 -7.98
C PRO A 414 -17.08 -1.07 -8.06
N ASN A 415 -16.03 -1.75 -8.50
CA ASN A 415 -15.82 -3.19 -8.31
C ASN A 415 -14.56 -3.42 -7.49
N ASN A 416 -14.72 -3.81 -6.22
CA ASN A 416 -13.61 -3.98 -5.26
C ASN A 416 -12.69 -2.75 -5.16
N GLY A 417 -13.25 -1.54 -5.26
CA GLY A 417 -12.49 -0.28 -5.19
C GLY A 417 -11.86 0.18 -6.50
N TYR A 418 -12.02 -0.55 -7.60
CA TYR A 418 -11.73 -0.10 -8.98
C TYR A 418 -12.99 0.41 -9.66
N VAL A 419 -12.87 1.19 -10.72
CA VAL A 419 -14.01 1.47 -11.61
C VAL A 419 -14.50 0.17 -12.24
N LEU A 420 -15.81 -0.05 -12.29
CA LEU A 420 -16.41 -1.25 -12.86
C LEU A 420 -15.85 -1.61 -14.25
N LEU A 421 -15.71 -0.59 -15.11
CA LEU A 421 -15.15 -0.73 -16.47
C LEU A 421 -13.76 -1.39 -16.47
N ALA A 422 -12.92 -1.11 -15.47
CA ALA A 422 -11.58 -1.70 -15.35
C ALA A 422 -11.64 -3.24 -15.31
N SER A 423 -12.66 -3.78 -14.65
CA SER A 423 -12.87 -5.23 -14.53
C SER A 423 -13.49 -5.85 -15.78
N ALA A 424 -14.08 -5.05 -16.66
CA ALA A 424 -14.62 -5.54 -17.93
C ALA A 424 -13.56 -5.71 -19.02
N LEU A 425 -12.44 -4.97 -18.90
CA LEU A 425 -11.34 -5.06 -19.85
C LEU A 425 -10.72 -6.48 -19.88
N PRO A 426 -10.22 -6.91 -21.06
CA PRO A 426 -9.61 -8.23 -21.22
C PRO A 426 -8.24 -8.31 -20.52
N ASP A 427 -7.79 -9.53 -20.26
CA ASP A 427 -6.39 -9.78 -19.94
C ASP A 427 -5.53 -9.49 -21.19
N ALA A 428 -4.28 -9.07 -21.00
CA ALA A 428 -3.36 -8.84 -22.12
C ALA A 428 -3.12 -10.11 -22.97
N ARG A 429 -3.35 -11.29 -22.40
CA ARG A 429 -3.22 -12.60 -23.08
C ARG A 429 -4.49 -13.05 -23.81
N ASP A 430 -5.57 -12.28 -23.76
CA ASP A 430 -6.82 -12.61 -24.45
C ASP A 430 -6.69 -12.39 -25.97
N THR A 431 -6.62 -13.49 -26.72
CA THR A 431 -6.43 -13.49 -28.18
C THR A 431 -7.73 -13.54 -28.98
N ARG A 432 -8.89 -13.46 -28.32
CA ARG A 432 -10.19 -13.44 -29.01
C ARG A 432 -10.30 -12.20 -29.93
N PRO A 433 -11.17 -12.25 -30.96
CA PRO A 433 -11.44 -11.09 -31.81
C PRO A 433 -11.82 -9.85 -30.99
N ALA A 434 -11.41 -8.67 -31.44
CA ALA A 434 -11.62 -7.38 -30.77
C ALA A 434 -13.07 -7.21 -30.27
N GLU A 435 -14.04 -7.51 -31.13
CA GLU A 435 -15.47 -7.43 -30.81
C GLU A 435 -15.86 -8.31 -29.61
N GLN A 436 -15.29 -9.50 -29.50
CA GLN A 436 -15.58 -10.43 -28.40
C GLN A 436 -14.84 -10.07 -27.12
N ARG A 437 -13.55 -9.69 -27.22
CA ARG A 437 -12.73 -9.32 -26.04
C ARG A 437 -13.21 -8.04 -25.37
N TYR A 438 -13.80 -7.10 -26.13
CA TYR A 438 -14.31 -5.83 -25.60
C TYR A 438 -15.83 -5.78 -25.43
N ALA A 439 -16.59 -6.82 -25.82
CA ALA A 439 -18.06 -6.84 -25.74
C ALA A 439 -18.61 -6.43 -24.35
N LEU A 440 -17.95 -6.86 -23.28
CA LEU A 440 -18.32 -6.53 -21.91
C LEU A 440 -18.07 -5.05 -21.58
N ALA A 441 -16.92 -4.51 -22.00
CA ALA A 441 -16.60 -3.10 -21.84
C ALA A 441 -17.53 -2.22 -22.70
N ASP A 442 -17.83 -2.64 -23.93
CA ASP A 442 -18.76 -1.96 -24.82
C ASP A 442 -20.17 -1.90 -24.24
N ALA A 443 -20.66 -2.99 -23.63
CA ALA A 443 -21.97 -2.99 -22.95
C ALA A 443 -22.01 -1.97 -21.80
N LEU A 444 -20.96 -1.90 -20.98
CA LEU A 444 -20.87 -0.93 -19.89
C LEU A 444 -20.77 0.52 -20.42
N ILE A 445 -19.93 0.78 -21.41
CA ILE A 445 -19.76 2.11 -22.02
C ILE A 445 -21.08 2.57 -22.65
N ALA A 446 -21.78 1.68 -23.37
CA ALA A 446 -23.10 1.98 -23.95
C ALA A 446 -24.14 2.32 -22.87
N ALA A 447 -24.01 1.76 -21.67
CA ALA A 447 -24.83 2.08 -20.51
C ALA A 447 -24.31 3.28 -19.68
N GLY A 448 -23.33 4.04 -20.20
CA GLY A 448 -22.83 5.26 -19.58
C GLY A 448 -21.72 5.06 -18.54
N ALA A 449 -21.01 3.92 -18.56
CA ALA A 449 -19.86 3.71 -17.68
C ALA A 449 -18.77 4.79 -17.93
N PRO A 450 -18.29 5.46 -16.88
CA PRO A 450 -17.28 6.49 -17.03
C PRO A 450 -15.91 5.89 -17.36
N LEU A 451 -15.23 6.48 -18.35
CA LEU A 451 -13.88 6.09 -18.77
C LEU A 451 -12.77 6.65 -17.88
N ASP A 452 -13.02 7.80 -17.23
CA ASP A 452 -11.98 8.62 -16.59
C ASP A 452 -12.11 8.74 -15.07
N VAL A 453 -13.09 8.06 -14.46
CA VAL A 453 -13.24 8.08 -13.00
C VAL A 453 -12.00 7.43 -12.38
N PRO A 454 -11.42 8.05 -11.34
CA PRO A 454 -10.30 7.45 -10.63
C PRO A 454 -10.79 6.29 -9.76
N ASP A 455 -9.93 5.28 -9.59
CA ASP A 455 -10.16 4.24 -8.58
C ASP A 455 -10.10 4.81 -7.14
N SER A 456 -10.34 3.96 -6.15
CA SER A 456 -10.28 4.34 -4.72
C SER A 456 -8.93 4.95 -4.29
N SER A 457 -7.83 4.59 -4.97
CA SER A 457 -6.51 5.19 -4.73
C SER A 457 -6.36 6.58 -5.37
N GLY A 458 -7.23 6.95 -6.30
CA GLY A 458 -7.18 8.22 -7.02
C GLY A 458 -6.55 8.11 -8.39
N MET A 459 -6.34 6.90 -8.92
CA MET A 459 -5.68 6.68 -10.20
C MET A 459 -6.72 6.49 -11.31
N PRO A 460 -6.71 7.31 -12.39
CA PRO A 460 -7.56 7.11 -13.56
C PRO A 460 -7.31 5.77 -14.24
N LEU A 461 -8.36 5.18 -14.84
CA LEU A 461 -8.29 3.87 -15.51
C LEU A 461 -7.16 3.78 -16.53
N LEU A 462 -7.04 4.79 -17.40
CA LEU A 462 -6.02 4.82 -18.45
C LEU A 462 -4.60 4.81 -17.86
N MET A 463 -4.35 5.62 -16.81
CA MET A 463 -3.07 5.65 -16.11
C MET A 463 -2.74 4.32 -15.42
N ARG A 464 -3.74 3.68 -14.79
CA ARG A 464 -3.58 2.36 -14.18
C ARG A 464 -3.17 1.32 -15.21
N ARG A 465 -3.81 1.31 -16.39
CA ARG A 465 -3.47 0.35 -17.46
C ARG A 465 -2.05 0.55 -17.97
N VAL A 466 -1.62 1.81 -18.17
CA VAL A 466 -0.23 2.11 -18.57
C VAL A 466 0.77 1.61 -17.52
N SER A 467 0.48 1.78 -16.24
CA SER A 467 1.43 1.46 -15.17
C SER A 467 1.61 -0.04 -14.92
N TYR A 468 0.57 -0.85 -15.11
CA TYR A 468 0.59 -2.30 -14.81
C TYR A 468 0.53 -3.21 -16.04
N SER A 469 0.17 -2.67 -17.20
CA SER A 469 -0.01 -3.43 -18.44
C SER A 469 0.40 -2.61 -19.66
N SER A 470 1.54 -1.92 -19.56
CA SER A 470 2.11 -1.08 -20.62
C SER A 470 2.30 -1.77 -21.97
N GLU A 471 2.39 -3.10 -21.98
CA GLU A 471 2.53 -3.91 -23.18
C GLU A 471 1.19 -4.24 -23.88
N ASP A 472 0.05 -4.00 -23.23
CA ASP A 472 -1.28 -4.21 -23.83
C ASP A 472 -1.69 -3.03 -24.70
N LYS A 473 -1.08 -2.97 -25.88
CA LYS A 473 -1.26 -1.86 -26.82
C LYS A 473 -2.68 -1.75 -27.33
N GLU A 474 -3.34 -2.89 -27.54
CA GLU A 474 -4.68 -2.98 -28.08
C GLU A 474 -5.70 -2.36 -27.12
N THR A 475 -5.63 -2.68 -25.82
CA THR A 475 -6.58 -2.11 -24.84
C THR A 475 -6.33 -0.64 -24.59
N LEU A 476 -5.08 -0.21 -24.54
CA LEU A 476 -4.74 1.21 -24.44
C LEU A 476 -5.27 2.01 -25.64
N SER A 477 -5.12 1.46 -26.85
CA SER A 477 -5.64 2.06 -28.08
C SER A 477 -7.18 2.05 -28.12
N TYR A 478 -7.80 0.96 -27.67
CA TYR A 478 -9.26 0.84 -27.54
C TYR A 478 -9.83 1.90 -26.60
N LEU A 479 -9.24 2.10 -25.41
CA LEU A 479 -9.70 3.10 -24.45
C LEU A 479 -9.62 4.52 -25.03
N LEU A 480 -8.51 4.87 -25.71
CA LEU A 480 -8.39 6.16 -26.39
C LEU A 480 -9.40 6.30 -27.54
N ALA A 481 -9.67 5.24 -28.29
CA ALA A 481 -10.68 5.24 -29.36
C ALA A 481 -12.11 5.43 -28.81
N LYS A 482 -12.38 4.94 -27.59
CA LYS A 482 -13.64 5.16 -26.88
C LYS A 482 -13.76 6.53 -26.20
N GLY A 483 -12.73 7.37 -26.29
CA GLY A 483 -12.76 8.75 -25.78
C GLY A 483 -12.25 8.90 -24.36
N ALA A 484 -11.44 7.97 -23.84
CA ALA A 484 -10.74 8.17 -22.58
C ALA A 484 -9.89 9.47 -22.62
N ASN A 485 -9.96 10.27 -21.58
CA ASN A 485 -9.32 11.57 -21.50
C ASN A 485 -7.78 11.42 -21.50
N PRO A 486 -7.08 11.90 -22.55
CA PRO A 486 -5.62 11.80 -22.65
C PRO A 486 -4.90 12.69 -21.62
N ASN A 487 -5.62 13.64 -21.01
CA ASN A 487 -5.16 14.56 -19.98
C ASN A 487 -5.65 14.18 -18.56
N ALA A 488 -6.16 12.95 -18.35
CA ALA A 488 -6.59 12.52 -17.02
C ALA A 488 -5.45 12.62 -16.00
N ARG A 489 -5.79 13.02 -14.77
CA ARG A 489 -4.82 13.26 -13.70
C ARG A 489 -5.17 12.46 -12.45
N ASP A 490 -4.14 12.00 -11.75
CA ASP A 490 -4.31 11.38 -10.44
C ASP A 490 -4.48 12.43 -9.32
N LYS A 491 -4.64 11.97 -8.07
CA LYS A 491 -4.76 12.85 -6.89
C LYS A 491 -3.56 13.78 -6.66
N SER A 492 -2.38 13.46 -7.19
CA SER A 492 -1.20 14.33 -7.13
C SER A 492 -1.14 15.34 -8.28
N GLY A 493 -2.08 15.26 -9.22
CA GLY A 493 -2.13 16.06 -10.43
C GLY A 493 -1.28 15.51 -11.57
N ARG A 494 -0.59 14.38 -11.39
CA ARG A 494 0.24 13.75 -12.42
C ARG A 494 -0.65 13.25 -13.56
N SER A 495 -0.29 13.55 -14.81
CA SER A 495 -1.10 13.20 -15.99
C SER A 495 -0.76 11.82 -16.56
N VAL A 496 -1.67 11.23 -17.36
CA VAL A 496 -1.41 9.97 -18.08
C VAL A 496 -0.15 10.04 -18.94
N LEU A 497 0.15 11.20 -19.52
CA LEU A 497 1.36 11.40 -20.33
C LEU A 497 2.65 11.19 -19.51
N HIS A 498 2.70 11.63 -18.26
CA HIS A 498 3.85 11.34 -17.39
C HIS A 498 4.02 9.84 -17.21
N ALA A 499 2.93 9.09 -16.99
CA ALA A 499 2.99 7.63 -16.87
C ALA A 499 3.46 6.97 -18.17
N ALA A 500 2.97 7.42 -19.32
CA ALA A 500 3.39 6.92 -20.64
C ALA A 500 4.84 7.27 -20.98
N MET A 501 5.41 8.31 -20.37
CA MET A 501 6.79 8.73 -20.54
C MET A 501 7.73 8.22 -19.45
N GLN A 502 7.32 7.29 -18.57
CA GLN A 502 8.24 6.70 -17.59
C GLN A 502 9.29 5.75 -18.22
N SER A 503 8.95 5.10 -19.34
CA SER A 503 9.82 4.14 -20.01
C SER A 503 9.88 4.38 -21.52
N PRO A 504 11.03 4.15 -22.18
CA PRO A 504 11.10 4.13 -23.64
C PRO A 504 10.07 3.17 -24.28
N LYS A 505 9.77 2.04 -23.61
CA LYS A 505 8.82 1.04 -24.11
C LYS A 505 7.38 1.56 -24.28
N THR A 506 7.02 2.64 -23.61
CA THR A 506 5.67 3.22 -23.62
C THR A 506 5.57 4.50 -24.46
N LEU A 507 6.64 4.93 -25.14
CA LEU A 507 6.62 6.15 -25.97
C LEU A 507 5.65 6.07 -27.14
N TRP A 508 5.41 4.88 -27.69
CA TRP A 508 4.35 4.68 -28.70
C TRP A 508 2.97 5.10 -28.18
N PHE A 509 2.70 4.94 -26.87
CA PHE A 509 1.45 5.35 -26.27
C PHE A 509 1.45 6.84 -25.93
N ALA A 510 2.61 7.38 -25.54
CA ALA A 510 2.78 8.84 -25.42
C ALA A 510 2.48 9.54 -26.75
N GLU A 511 2.95 8.99 -27.88
CA GLU A 511 2.62 9.46 -29.24
C GLU A 511 1.10 9.46 -29.47
N ALA A 512 0.43 8.34 -29.14
CA ALA A 512 -1.02 8.23 -29.28
C ALA A 512 -1.79 9.23 -28.39
N LEU A 513 -1.31 9.49 -27.18
CA LEU A 513 -1.87 10.49 -26.26
C LEU A 513 -1.72 11.90 -26.83
N LEU A 514 -0.54 12.26 -27.34
CA LEU A 514 -0.27 13.55 -27.96
C LEU A 514 -1.14 13.77 -29.21
N ALA A 515 -1.31 12.74 -30.05
CA ALA A 515 -2.21 12.76 -31.19
C ALA A 515 -3.69 12.95 -30.79
N LYS A 516 -4.06 12.64 -29.54
CA LYS A 516 -5.38 12.91 -28.96
C LYS A 516 -5.45 14.22 -28.16
N GLY A 517 -4.40 15.04 -28.18
CA GLY A 517 -4.37 16.34 -27.53
C GLY A 517 -3.90 16.31 -26.07
N ALA A 518 -3.10 15.32 -25.67
CA ALA A 518 -2.37 15.40 -24.41
C ALA A 518 -1.43 16.60 -24.40
N ASP A 519 -1.36 17.30 -23.26
CA ASP A 519 -0.45 18.43 -23.08
C ASP A 519 0.96 17.93 -22.73
N ILE A 520 1.91 18.12 -23.65
CA ILE A 520 3.34 17.79 -23.44
C ILE A 520 3.98 18.58 -22.29
N ASN A 521 3.39 19.71 -21.92
CA ASN A 521 3.83 20.57 -20.82
C ASN A 521 2.93 20.44 -19.57
N ALA A 522 2.09 19.40 -19.50
CA ALA A 522 1.26 19.15 -18.34
C ALA A 522 2.14 19.13 -17.09
N ALA A 523 1.93 20.06 -16.17
CA ALA A 523 2.72 20.13 -14.94
C ALA A 523 1.91 19.66 -13.72
N TYR A 524 2.59 19.12 -12.72
CA TYR A 524 2.02 18.81 -11.41
C TYR A 524 3.02 19.12 -10.30
N VAL A 525 2.56 19.30 -9.06
CA VAL A 525 3.48 19.53 -7.94
C VAL A 525 4.03 18.19 -7.47
N ARG A 526 5.32 17.92 -7.74
CA ARG A 526 5.97 16.69 -7.28
C ARG A 526 6.24 16.73 -5.78
N MET A 527 6.63 17.89 -5.27
CA MET A 527 6.87 18.10 -3.84
C MET A 527 6.87 19.59 -3.47
N TYR A 528 6.81 19.85 -2.17
CA TYR A 528 6.93 21.20 -1.60
C TYR A 528 8.26 21.38 -0.88
N TYR A 529 8.89 22.54 -1.09
CA TYR A 529 10.03 23.03 -0.32
C TYR A 529 9.65 24.34 0.35
N GLY A 530 9.30 24.28 1.64
CA GLY A 530 8.67 25.40 2.33
C GLY A 530 7.33 25.75 1.68
N ASN A 531 7.16 27.02 1.28
CA ASN A 531 5.96 27.50 0.59
C ASN A 531 6.04 27.42 -0.95
N ARG A 532 7.08 26.79 -1.52
CA ARG A 532 7.26 26.65 -2.97
C ARG A 532 6.99 25.23 -3.42
N GLY A 533 6.06 25.05 -4.34
CA GLY A 533 5.85 23.79 -5.07
C GLY A 533 6.87 23.65 -6.20
N MET A 534 7.43 22.45 -6.37
CA MET A 534 8.21 22.12 -7.57
C MET A 534 7.27 21.52 -8.61
N TRP A 535 6.97 22.32 -9.63
CA TRP A 535 6.12 21.96 -10.76
C TRP A 535 6.91 21.12 -11.75
N GLU A 536 6.65 19.82 -11.76
CA GLU A 536 7.31 18.84 -12.60
C GLU A 536 6.51 18.67 -13.90
N THR A 537 7.19 18.75 -15.04
CA THR A 537 6.68 18.44 -16.38
C THR A 537 7.29 17.13 -16.90
N PRO A 538 6.76 16.50 -17.96
CA PRO A 538 7.38 15.32 -18.55
C PRO A 538 8.84 15.54 -18.97
N LEU A 539 9.19 16.75 -19.38
CA LEU A 539 10.57 17.14 -19.73
C LEU A 539 11.48 17.18 -18.51
N LEU A 540 11.05 17.83 -17.42
CA LEU A 540 11.84 17.91 -16.19
C LEU A 540 12.00 16.53 -15.53
N GLU A 541 10.95 15.69 -15.56
CA GLU A 541 11.03 14.30 -15.07
C GLU A 541 12.08 13.50 -15.88
N ALA A 542 12.06 13.60 -17.22
CA ALA A 542 13.04 12.95 -18.09
C ALA A 542 14.48 13.43 -17.87
N LEU A 543 14.68 14.72 -17.54
CA LEU A 543 15.99 15.29 -17.22
C LEU A 543 16.57 14.74 -15.91
N ARG A 544 15.74 14.51 -14.89
CA ARG A 544 16.20 13.98 -13.59
C ARG A 544 16.68 12.54 -13.66
N ASP A 545 16.01 11.72 -14.46
CA ASP A 545 16.36 10.30 -14.63
C ASP A 545 17.66 10.09 -15.43
N ALA A 546 18.10 11.09 -16.20
CA ALA A 546 19.29 11.01 -17.05
C ALA A 546 20.60 10.82 -16.27
N ILE A 547 20.57 10.90 -14.93
CA ILE A 547 21.76 10.99 -14.09
C ILE A 547 21.75 9.83 -13.08
N SER A 548 22.28 8.69 -13.51
CA SER A 548 22.63 7.56 -12.64
C SER A 548 23.97 6.97 -13.06
N GLY A 549 24.76 6.50 -12.10
CA GLY A 549 26.06 5.85 -12.34
C GLY A 549 27.25 6.55 -11.70
N GLU A 550 28.35 5.81 -11.57
CA GLU A 550 29.61 6.33 -11.04
C GLU A 550 30.27 7.26 -12.07
N PHE A 551 30.78 8.40 -11.60
CA PHE A 551 31.57 9.31 -12.41
C PHE A 551 32.98 8.77 -12.63
N THR A 552 33.32 8.42 -13.87
CA THR A 552 34.59 7.83 -14.31
C THR A 552 35.19 8.67 -15.44
N PRO A 553 36.50 8.57 -15.75
CA PRO A 553 37.09 9.38 -16.83
C PRO A 553 36.48 9.07 -18.21
N THR A 554 35.96 7.86 -18.41
CA THR A 554 35.37 7.41 -19.67
C THR A 554 33.83 7.48 -19.70
N VAL A 555 33.17 7.96 -18.64
CA VAL A 555 31.71 7.99 -18.58
C VAL A 555 31.14 8.86 -19.71
N VAL A 556 30.10 8.32 -20.35
CA VAL A 556 29.25 9.05 -21.28
C VAL A 556 27.84 8.95 -20.73
N TYR A 557 27.26 10.10 -20.37
CA TYR A 557 25.85 10.18 -20.01
C TYR A 557 25.06 10.31 -21.31
N PRO A 558 24.30 9.29 -21.76
CA PRO A 558 23.48 9.42 -22.96
C PRO A 558 22.28 10.33 -22.68
N ILE A 559 21.86 11.13 -23.67
CA ILE A 559 20.55 11.80 -23.62
C ILE A 559 19.47 10.71 -23.67
N PRO A 560 18.61 10.57 -22.65
CA PRO A 560 17.57 9.56 -22.66
C PRO A 560 16.61 9.73 -23.84
N GLU A 561 16.13 8.63 -24.40
CA GLU A 561 15.17 8.65 -25.52
C GLU A 561 13.92 9.46 -25.18
N ARG A 562 13.45 9.37 -23.93
CA ARG A 562 12.30 10.10 -23.41
C ARG A 562 12.49 11.63 -23.44
N LEU A 563 13.71 12.09 -23.19
CA LEU A 563 14.08 13.51 -23.25
C LEU A 563 14.06 14.01 -24.70
N ARG A 564 14.64 13.23 -25.62
CA ARG A 564 14.57 13.53 -27.06
C ARG A 564 13.13 13.55 -27.56
N PHE A 565 12.33 12.58 -27.14
CA PHE A 565 10.91 12.50 -27.45
C PHE A 565 10.16 13.76 -26.98
N ALA A 566 10.37 14.20 -25.74
CA ALA A 566 9.72 15.39 -25.19
C ALA A 566 10.03 16.64 -26.04
N LEU A 567 11.32 16.87 -26.34
CA LEU A 567 11.76 18.03 -27.11
C LEU A 567 11.25 17.98 -28.56
N ALA A 568 11.27 16.80 -29.20
CA ALA A 568 10.73 16.61 -30.55
C ALA A 568 9.23 16.93 -30.64
N HIS A 569 8.49 16.78 -29.54
CA HIS A 569 7.07 17.10 -29.44
C HIS A 569 6.78 18.48 -28.87
N GLY A 570 7.78 19.38 -28.84
CA GLY A 570 7.59 20.77 -28.46
C GLY A 570 7.44 21.03 -26.97
N ALA A 571 7.99 20.14 -26.13
CA ALA A 571 8.16 20.41 -24.70
C ALA A 571 8.96 21.71 -24.50
N ASP A 572 8.42 22.58 -23.66
CA ASP A 572 8.95 23.90 -23.39
C ASP A 572 9.67 23.89 -22.04
N PRO A 573 11.01 23.97 -22.01
CA PRO A 573 11.78 23.93 -20.77
C PRO A 573 11.50 25.10 -19.84
N ALA A 574 10.88 26.17 -20.32
CA ALA A 574 10.46 27.26 -19.47
C ALA A 574 9.25 26.92 -18.58
N VAL A 575 8.47 25.88 -18.88
CA VAL A 575 7.27 25.51 -18.10
C VAL A 575 7.64 24.63 -16.91
N GLY A 576 7.07 24.96 -15.74
CA GLY A 576 7.31 24.23 -14.49
C GLY A 576 8.36 24.91 -13.63
N GLY A 577 9.08 24.15 -12.80
CA GLY A 577 10.08 24.69 -11.89
C GLY A 577 9.53 25.08 -10.51
N TYR A 578 10.36 25.76 -9.72
CA TYR A 578 10.01 26.14 -8.36
C TYR A 578 9.14 27.41 -8.33
N SER A 579 7.92 27.31 -7.82
CA SER A 579 7.02 28.45 -7.70
C SER A 579 6.20 28.42 -6.40
N ALA A 580 5.89 29.60 -5.87
CA ALA A 580 4.93 29.76 -4.78
C ALA A 580 3.46 29.85 -5.27
N ASN A 581 3.26 29.94 -6.58
CA ASN A 581 1.95 30.08 -7.20
C ASN A 581 1.21 28.73 -7.29
N LYS A 582 -0.12 28.81 -7.32
CA LYS A 582 -1.03 27.66 -7.47
C LYS A 582 -1.12 27.14 -8.90
N THR A 583 -0.48 27.82 -9.85
CA THR A 583 -0.35 27.41 -11.25
C THR A 583 1.13 27.39 -11.63
N PRO A 584 1.55 26.56 -12.60
CA PRO A 584 2.93 26.53 -13.04
C PRO A 584 3.33 27.89 -13.62
N ASP A 585 4.39 28.49 -13.06
CA ASP A 585 5.01 29.66 -13.67
C ASP A 585 5.90 29.25 -14.85
N ARG A 586 6.27 30.24 -15.65
CA ARG A 586 7.26 30.08 -16.72
C ARG A 586 8.67 30.30 -16.20
N ASN A 587 9.09 29.53 -15.20
CA ASN A 587 10.41 29.62 -14.58
C ASN A 587 11.17 28.28 -14.53
N GLY A 588 10.70 27.29 -15.28
CA GLY A 588 11.31 25.97 -15.38
C GLY A 588 12.68 25.98 -16.06
N MET A 589 13.01 27.02 -16.82
CA MET A 589 14.23 27.06 -17.63
C MET A 589 15.49 26.99 -16.76
N ASP A 590 15.48 27.65 -15.59
CA ASP A 590 16.59 27.61 -14.63
C ASP A 590 16.80 26.18 -14.13
N GLU A 591 15.72 25.47 -13.77
CA GLU A 591 15.78 24.09 -13.31
C GLU A 591 16.18 23.12 -14.45
N ALA A 592 15.67 23.32 -15.67
CA ALA A 592 15.99 22.49 -16.82
C ALA A 592 17.49 22.56 -17.17
N LEU A 593 18.05 23.78 -17.20
CA LEU A 593 19.48 23.98 -17.41
C LEU A 593 20.33 23.45 -16.25
N ALA A 594 19.87 23.62 -15.00
CA ALA A 594 20.54 23.09 -13.81
C ALA A 594 20.62 21.56 -13.81
N LEU A 595 19.58 20.88 -14.30
CA LEU A 595 19.58 19.43 -14.47
C LEU A 595 20.46 18.99 -15.64
N ALA A 596 20.37 19.67 -16.79
CA ALA A 596 21.20 19.38 -17.95
C ALA A 596 22.71 19.60 -17.68
N ALA A 597 23.06 20.59 -16.85
CA ALA A 597 24.45 20.83 -16.44
C ALA A 597 25.11 19.57 -15.85
N ARG A 598 24.34 18.73 -15.15
CA ARG A 598 24.86 17.51 -14.53
C ARG A 598 25.24 16.41 -15.51
N THR A 599 24.76 16.47 -16.75
CA THR A 599 25.11 15.48 -17.78
C THR A 599 26.39 15.85 -18.54
N MET A 600 26.91 17.07 -18.37
CA MET A 600 28.08 17.61 -19.09
C MET A 600 27.92 17.51 -20.62
N GLN A 601 26.71 17.81 -21.11
CA GLN A 601 26.38 17.76 -22.54
C GLN A 601 26.07 19.16 -23.08
N PRO A 602 27.04 19.80 -23.75
CA PRO A 602 26.85 21.13 -24.34
C PRO A 602 25.68 21.19 -25.33
N THR A 603 25.51 20.15 -26.13
CA THR A 603 24.44 20.06 -27.14
C THR A 603 23.04 20.00 -26.52
N LEU A 604 22.90 19.41 -25.32
CA LEU A 604 21.62 19.40 -24.61
C LEU A 604 21.26 20.80 -24.11
N VAL A 605 22.25 21.58 -23.65
CA VAL A 605 22.04 23.00 -23.28
C VAL A 605 21.56 23.81 -24.48
N ASP A 606 22.20 23.64 -25.65
CA ASP A 606 21.77 24.31 -26.88
C ASP A 606 20.32 23.92 -27.26
N GLN A 607 19.97 22.63 -27.16
CA GLN A 607 18.62 22.13 -27.46
C GLN A 607 17.55 22.73 -26.53
N LEU A 608 17.84 22.80 -25.23
CA LEU A 608 16.93 23.40 -24.26
C LEU A 608 16.78 24.92 -24.51
N ALA A 609 17.87 25.62 -24.77
CA ALA A 609 17.84 27.05 -25.08
C ALA A 609 17.02 27.36 -26.34
N GLN A 610 17.13 26.52 -27.37
CA GLN A 610 16.36 26.64 -28.60
C GLN A 610 14.88 26.30 -28.43
N ALA A 611 14.56 25.34 -27.55
CA ALA A 611 13.18 24.91 -27.31
C ALA A 611 12.39 25.88 -26.40
N ALA A 612 13.08 26.70 -25.61
CA ALA A 612 12.46 27.64 -24.67
C ALA A 612 11.65 28.74 -25.38
N LYS A 613 10.39 28.94 -25.00
CA LYS A 613 9.53 29.97 -25.62
C LYS A 613 9.49 31.25 -24.74
N PRO A 614 9.85 32.44 -25.23
CA PRO A 614 9.70 33.67 -24.44
C PRO A 614 8.23 34.14 -24.34
N PRO A 615 7.85 34.91 -23.29
CA PRO A 615 8.66 35.29 -22.14
C PRO A 615 8.74 34.19 -21.08
N TYR A 616 9.85 34.15 -20.34
CA TYR A 616 10.07 33.33 -19.15
C TYR A 616 10.92 34.09 -18.14
N GLN A 617 10.93 33.66 -16.88
CA GLN A 617 11.66 34.34 -15.81
C GLN A 617 13.16 34.44 -16.13
N ALA A 618 13.79 35.56 -15.78
CA ALA A 618 15.23 35.72 -15.96
C ALA A 618 16.01 34.60 -15.26
N LEU A 619 17.01 34.08 -15.97
CA LEU A 619 17.88 33.01 -15.46
C LEU A 619 18.71 33.48 -14.27
N THR A 620 19.06 32.54 -13.41
CA THR A 620 19.96 32.79 -12.27
C THR A 620 21.30 32.10 -12.50
N PRO A 621 22.33 32.36 -11.68
CA PRO A 621 23.59 31.61 -11.75
C PRO A 621 23.49 30.15 -11.28
N GLU A 622 22.32 29.67 -10.85
CA GLU A 622 22.16 28.32 -10.30
C GLU A 622 22.59 27.20 -11.27
N PRO A 623 22.24 27.21 -12.57
CA PRO A 623 22.71 26.19 -13.51
C PRO A 623 24.24 26.10 -13.59
N LEU A 624 24.93 27.24 -13.58
CA LEU A 624 26.38 27.29 -13.58
C LEU A 624 26.95 26.76 -12.26
N SER A 625 26.37 27.16 -11.13
CA SER A 625 26.75 26.65 -9.81
C SER A 625 26.60 25.12 -9.71
N ARG A 626 25.52 24.54 -10.27
CA ARG A 626 25.36 23.08 -10.34
C ARG A 626 26.46 22.42 -11.16
N LEU A 627 26.83 22.99 -12.31
CA LEU A 627 27.95 22.51 -13.12
C LEU A 627 29.27 22.54 -12.34
N LEU A 628 29.53 23.63 -11.61
CA LEU A 628 30.71 23.78 -10.77
C LEU A 628 30.77 22.75 -9.64
N GLY A 629 29.62 22.38 -9.08
CA GLY A 629 29.52 21.28 -8.11
C GLY A 629 29.94 19.94 -8.71
N VAL A 630 29.53 19.66 -9.95
CA VAL A 630 29.95 18.45 -10.69
C VAL A 630 31.44 18.49 -11.01
N TRP A 631 31.95 19.65 -11.40
CA TRP A 631 33.36 19.84 -11.66
C TRP A 631 34.19 19.61 -10.39
N ASN A 632 33.78 20.14 -9.24
CA ASN A 632 34.42 19.85 -7.96
C ASN A 632 34.47 18.35 -7.65
N GLN A 633 33.37 17.62 -7.90
CA GLN A 633 33.35 16.15 -7.75
C GLN A 633 34.30 15.43 -8.72
N LEU A 634 34.48 15.94 -9.94
CA LEU A 634 35.47 15.43 -10.88
C LEU A 634 36.88 15.58 -10.33
N GLU A 635 37.24 16.77 -9.83
CA GLU A 635 38.59 17.05 -9.34
C GLU A 635 38.97 16.13 -8.18
N ILE A 636 38.04 15.90 -7.25
CA ILE A 636 38.21 14.98 -6.12
C ILE A 636 38.53 13.57 -6.63
N ARG A 637 37.74 13.07 -7.57
CA ARG A 637 37.92 11.71 -8.12
C ARG A 637 39.22 11.58 -8.92
N ALA A 638 39.54 12.60 -9.70
CA ALA A 638 40.78 12.64 -10.46
C ALA A 638 42.00 12.60 -9.51
N ALA A 639 41.98 13.38 -8.43
CA ALA A 639 43.05 13.39 -7.43
C ALA A 639 43.22 12.02 -6.74
N ILE A 640 42.13 11.35 -6.37
CA ILE A 640 42.16 10.00 -5.76
C ILE A 640 42.70 8.95 -6.75
N LYS A 641 42.43 9.11 -8.05
CA LYS A 641 42.73 8.12 -9.10
C LYS A 641 43.94 8.51 -9.97
N GLN A 642 44.93 9.19 -9.38
CA GLN A 642 46.22 9.53 -10.00
C GLN A 642 46.16 10.48 -11.22
N ASN A 643 45.04 11.20 -11.40
CA ASN A 643 44.87 12.28 -12.38
C ASN A 643 45.38 11.93 -13.80
N SER A 644 44.95 10.79 -14.35
CA SER A 644 45.32 10.37 -15.71
C SER A 644 44.85 11.37 -16.79
N PRO A 645 45.50 11.39 -17.97
CA PRO A 645 45.08 12.21 -19.11
C PRO A 645 43.62 11.99 -19.55
N ASP A 646 43.03 10.83 -19.23
CA ASP A 646 41.64 10.51 -19.58
C ASP A 646 40.62 11.46 -18.92
N TRP A 647 40.99 12.13 -17.82
CA TRP A 647 40.15 13.13 -17.17
C TRP A 647 40.06 14.44 -17.94
N ASP A 648 41.02 14.74 -18.83
CA ASP A 648 41.03 15.97 -19.62
C ASP A 648 39.82 16.06 -20.56
N GLY A 649 39.37 14.92 -21.09
CA GLY A 649 38.14 14.84 -21.89
C GLY A 649 36.90 15.25 -21.11
N GLN A 650 36.83 14.94 -19.81
CA GLN A 650 35.70 15.34 -18.96
C GLN A 650 35.79 16.82 -18.55
N ARG A 651 37.00 17.33 -18.25
CA ARG A 651 37.25 18.77 -18.01
C ARG A 651 36.85 19.60 -19.24
N ALA A 652 37.17 19.14 -20.45
CA ALA A 652 36.78 19.80 -21.69
C ALA A 652 35.26 19.85 -21.88
N LYS A 653 34.53 18.77 -21.54
CA LYS A 653 33.05 18.76 -21.58
C LYS A 653 32.45 19.73 -20.58
N LEU A 654 32.98 19.80 -19.36
CA LEU A 654 32.54 20.77 -18.35
C LEU A 654 32.75 22.20 -18.83
N ARG A 655 33.93 22.52 -19.35
CA ARG A 655 34.21 23.84 -19.95
C ARG A 655 33.23 24.17 -21.07
N ALA A 656 33.07 23.27 -22.04
CA ALA A 656 32.14 23.47 -23.15
C ALA A 656 30.69 23.64 -22.67
N THR A 657 30.29 22.91 -21.62
CA THR A 657 28.94 23.04 -21.05
C THR A 657 28.78 24.40 -20.38
N ALA A 658 29.78 24.90 -19.67
CA ALA A 658 29.78 26.24 -19.07
C ALA A 658 29.63 27.32 -20.16
N ASP A 659 30.39 27.21 -21.25
CA ASP A 659 30.30 28.15 -22.37
C ASP A 659 28.89 28.18 -22.98
N ARG A 660 28.22 27.02 -23.11
CA ARG A 660 26.83 26.94 -23.59
C ARG A 660 25.82 27.49 -22.60
N LEU A 661 26.01 27.31 -21.29
CA LEU A 661 25.16 27.94 -20.29
C LEU A 661 25.23 29.46 -20.37
N LEU A 662 26.44 30.02 -20.49
CA LEU A 662 26.62 31.47 -20.67
C LEU A 662 26.00 31.97 -21.97
N ALA A 663 26.15 31.22 -23.07
CA ALA A 663 25.52 31.55 -24.35
C ALA A 663 23.98 31.49 -24.29
N ALA A 664 23.42 30.61 -23.45
CA ALA A 664 21.98 30.53 -23.17
C ALA A 664 21.47 31.67 -22.26
N GLY A 665 22.34 32.57 -21.80
CA GLY A 665 21.99 33.72 -20.98
C GLY A 665 22.04 33.47 -19.47
N VAL A 666 22.63 32.36 -19.01
CA VAL A 666 22.88 32.13 -17.58
C VAL A 666 23.89 33.16 -17.09
N PRO A 667 23.56 34.00 -16.09
CA PRO A 667 24.46 35.03 -15.60
C PRO A 667 25.60 34.45 -14.75
N LEU A 668 26.75 35.13 -14.78
CA LEU A 668 27.91 34.83 -13.91
C LEU A 668 27.75 35.34 -12.47
N THR A 669 26.76 36.20 -12.22
CA THR A 669 26.57 36.90 -10.94
C THR A 669 25.11 36.98 -10.57
N ARG A 670 24.82 36.97 -9.26
CA ARG A 670 23.46 37.24 -8.76
C ARG A 670 23.25 38.76 -8.66
N PRO A 671 22.03 39.26 -8.94
CA PRO A 671 21.66 40.61 -8.58
C PRO A 671 21.66 40.75 -7.05
N ASP A 672 22.68 41.46 -6.53
CA ASP A 672 22.88 41.94 -5.15
C ASP A 672 22.09 41.26 -4.01
N ASP A 673 22.57 40.09 -3.55
CA ASP A 673 22.30 39.59 -2.20
C ASP A 673 23.43 40.01 -1.23
N ALA A 674 23.06 40.57 -0.08
CA ALA A 674 24.03 41.04 0.92
C ALA A 674 24.69 39.88 1.70
N THR A 675 24.22 38.66 1.50
CA THR A 675 24.55 37.47 2.31
C THR A 675 25.43 36.45 1.59
N GLY A 676 25.76 36.69 0.31
CA GLY A 676 26.43 35.73 -0.55
C GLY A 676 25.49 34.64 -1.08
N ILE A 677 26.06 33.76 -1.90
CA ILE A 677 25.33 32.69 -2.58
C ILE A 677 24.78 31.68 -1.54
N ALA A 678 23.57 31.18 -1.77
CA ALA A 678 22.85 30.27 -0.87
C ALA A 678 22.38 28.98 -1.58
N ASN A 679 21.92 27.99 -0.80
CA ASN A 679 21.46 26.65 -1.20
C ASN A 679 22.59 25.72 -1.70
N ASN A 680 23.71 25.66 -0.98
CA ASN A 680 24.90 24.85 -1.32
C ASN A 680 25.47 25.19 -2.71
N ASN A 681 25.36 26.45 -3.13
CA ASN A 681 25.81 26.92 -4.42
C ASN A 681 27.25 27.48 -4.34
N ILE A 682 28.00 27.34 -5.43
CA ILE A 682 29.42 27.73 -5.55
C ILE A 682 29.53 29.05 -6.31
N ALA A 683 30.32 29.98 -5.79
CA ALA A 683 30.68 31.20 -6.50
C ALA A 683 31.61 30.89 -7.68
N PRO A 684 31.33 31.41 -8.90
CA PRO A 684 32.13 31.10 -10.09
C PRO A 684 33.63 31.33 -9.92
N LEU A 685 34.03 32.36 -9.17
CA LEU A 685 35.44 32.71 -8.97
C LEU A 685 36.05 32.10 -7.69
N GLY A 686 35.28 31.32 -6.91
CA GLY A 686 35.74 30.71 -5.66
C GLY A 686 36.55 29.41 -5.82
N LEU A 687 36.88 29.01 -7.06
CA LEU A 687 37.44 27.70 -7.37
C LEU A 687 38.90 27.78 -7.88
N PRO A 688 39.90 27.35 -7.08
CA PRO A 688 41.32 27.49 -7.44
C PRO A 688 41.76 26.70 -8.67
N TRP A 689 41.09 25.59 -8.95
CA TRP A 689 41.41 24.63 -10.01
C TRP A 689 40.80 24.99 -11.37
N LEU A 690 39.98 26.05 -11.47
CA LEU A 690 39.51 26.52 -12.78
C LEU A 690 40.71 26.90 -13.67
N PRO A 691 40.70 26.58 -14.98
CA PRO A 691 41.76 27.03 -15.88
C PRO A 691 41.92 28.56 -15.85
N ASP A 692 43.16 29.05 -15.84
CA ASP A 692 43.46 30.49 -15.69
C ASP A 692 42.84 31.34 -16.81
N ASP A 693 42.79 30.81 -18.03
CA ASP A 693 42.18 31.46 -19.19
C ASP A 693 40.65 31.56 -19.07
N LEU A 694 39.99 30.50 -18.57
CA LEU A 694 38.56 30.50 -18.29
C LEU A 694 38.23 31.46 -17.14
N TYR A 695 39.07 31.48 -16.11
CA TYR A 695 38.93 32.37 -14.96
C TYR A 695 38.99 33.85 -15.37
N GLN A 696 39.99 34.21 -16.17
CA GLN A 696 40.13 35.55 -16.75
C GLN A 696 38.94 35.89 -17.66
N GLN A 697 38.52 34.97 -18.53
CA GLN A 697 37.37 35.18 -19.40
C GLN A 697 36.09 35.48 -18.61
N TRP A 698 35.87 34.80 -17.49
CA TRP A 698 34.71 35.05 -16.64
C TRP A 698 34.77 36.43 -15.96
N LEU A 699 35.95 36.85 -15.50
CA LEU A 699 36.16 38.22 -14.99
C LEU A 699 35.84 39.27 -16.05
N GLU A 700 36.35 39.10 -17.28
CA GLU A 700 36.08 40.00 -18.42
C GLU A 700 34.59 40.05 -18.79
N LYS A 701 33.87 38.93 -18.62
CA LYS A 701 32.41 38.82 -18.81
C LYS A 701 31.58 39.30 -17.61
N GLY A 702 32.22 39.86 -16.58
CA GLY A 702 31.55 40.48 -15.45
C GLY A 702 31.24 39.55 -14.28
N ALA A 703 31.96 38.44 -14.13
CA ALA A 703 31.95 37.67 -12.88
C ALA A 703 32.45 38.55 -11.72
N ASN A 704 31.76 38.48 -10.57
CA ASN A 704 32.02 39.40 -9.47
C ASN A 704 33.00 38.77 -8.47
N ALA A 705 34.16 39.40 -8.32
CA ALA A 705 35.22 39.00 -7.39
C ALA A 705 34.79 38.99 -5.90
N SER A 706 33.64 39.60 -5.57
CA SER A 706 33.09 39.63 -4.21
C SER A 706 32.01 38.58 -3.93
N ASP A 707 31.63 37.76 -4.91
CA ASP A 707 30.64 36.70 -4.69
C ASP A 707 31.27 35.57 -3.87
N ARG A 708 30.68 35.29 -2.70
CA ARG A 708 31.08 34.20 -1.80
C ARG A 708 30.17 32.99 -1.98
N SER A 709 30.74 31.78 -1.93
CA SER A 709 29.97 30.52 -1.94
C SER A 709 29.10 30.37 -0.68
N ASP A 710 28.13 29.46 -0.71
CA ASP A 710 27.32 29.13 0.48
C ASP A 710 28.23 28.52 1.58
N PRO A 711 28.12 28.97 2.85
CA PRO A 711 28.90 28.43 3.99
C PRO A 711 28.82 26.92 4.20
N ASN A 712 27.73 26.28 3.76
CA ASN A 712 27.55 24.84 3.87
C ASN A 712 28.21 24.07 2.71
N THR A 713 28.71 24.77 1.69
CA THR A 713 29.38 24.16 0.54
C THR A 713 30.80 23.78 0.91
N ARG A 714 31.10 22.49 0.83
CA ARG A 714 32.46 21.97 0.98
C ARG A 714 33.10 21.81 -0.38
N ILE A 715 34.28 22.39 -0.54
CA ILE A 715 35.12 22.27 -1.73
C ILE A 715 36.40 21.60 -1.25
N ASP A 716 36.53 20.30 -1.52
CA ASP A 716 37.64 19.50 -0.98
C ASP A 716 38.99 20.04 -1.49
N GLY A 717 39.96 20.14 -0.59
CA GLY A 717 41.25 20.77 -0.88
C GLY A 717 41.24 22.30 -0.88
N VAL A 718 40.10 22.95 -0.59
CA VAL A 718 39.98 24.40 -0.52
C VAL A 718 39.56 24.82 0.90
N ALA A 719 40.48 25.46 1.62
CA ALA A 719 40.23 25.94 2.96
C ALA A 719 39.45 27.27 2.95
N ASP A 720 38.44 27.40 3.81
CA ASP A 720 37.49 28.53 3.85
C ASP A 720 36.83 28.78 2.48
N ALA A 721 36.24 27.73 1.90
CA ALA A 721 35.64 27.72 0.56
C ALA A 721 34.47 28.71 0.37
N ASP A 722 33.96 29.26 1.47
CA ASP A 722 32.91 30.27 1.54
C ASP A 722 33.44 31.69 1.80
N ALA A 723 34.76 31.87 1.92
CA ALA A 723 35.41 33.16 1.99
C ALA A 723 35.45 33.89 0.64
N LEU A 724 35.95 35.12 0.65
CA LEU A 724 36.19 35.91 -0.56
C LEU A 724 37.09 35.14 -1.54
N PRO A 725 36.76 35.09 -2.85
CA PRO A 725 37.61 34.48 -3.89
C PRO A 725 39.09 34.86 -3.78
N LEU A 726 39.38 36.13 -3.50
CA LEU A 726 40.76 36.62 -3.32
C LEU A 726 41.49 35.89 -2.19
N VAL A 727 40.83 35.72 -1.03
CA VAL A 727 41.43 35.01 0.10
C VAL A 727 41.59 33.52 -0.19
N ILE A 728 40.62 32.92 -0.89
CA ILE A 728 40.73 31.53 -1.33
C ILE A 728 41.99 31.34 -2.20
N MET A 729 42.24 32.23 -3.18
CA MET A 729 43.43 32.16 -4.03
C MET A 729 44.73 32.39 -3.26
N LEU A 730 44.76 33.34 -2.33
CA LEU A 730 45.92 33.61 -1.48
C LEU A 730 46.27 32.42 -0.59
N ARG A 731 45.26 31.75 0.02
CA ARG A 731 45.48 30.54 0.83
C ARG A 731 45.92 29.34 -0.01
N ALA A 732 45.42 29.23 -1.23
CA ALA A 732 45.83 28.19 -2.17
C ALA A 732 47.23 28.47 -2.80
N GLY A 733 47.85 29.63 -2.54
CA GLY A 733 49.10 30.03 -3.18
C GLY A 733 48.96 30.32 -4.68
N ASN A 734 47.74 30.58 -5.17
CA ASN A 734 47.49 30.88 -6.58
C ASN A 734 47.71 32.36 -6.88
N GLU A 735 48.98 32.73 -7.01
CA GLU A 735 49.48 34.08 -7.24
C GLU A 735 48.98 34.72 -8.55
N ALA A 736 48.71 33.92 -9.58
CA ALA A 736 48.17 34.41 -10.85
C ALA A 736 46.72 34.88 -10.69
N LYS A 737 45.85 34.03 -10.14
CA LYS A 737 44.44 34.36 -9.93
C LYS A 737 44.23 35.45 -8.88
N ALA A 738 45.07 35.50 -7.84
CA ALA A 738 45.06 36.60 -6.89
C ALA A 738 45.33 37.95 -7.57
N ARG A 739 46.29 38.01 -8.52
CA ARG A 739 46.53 39.21 -9.33
C ARG A 739 45.34 39.54 -10.23
N MET A 740 44.79 38.56 -10.95
CA MET A 740 43.61 38.75 -11.79
C MET A 740 42.42 39.34 -10.99
N LEU A 741 42.16 38.84 -9.79
CA LEU A 741 41.09 39.35 -8.93
C LEU A 741 41.34 40.79 -8.45
N MET A 742 42.59 41.12 -8.13
CA MET A 742 42.97 42.49 -7.75
C MET A 742 42.91 43.45 -8.93
N ASP A 743 43.29 43.03 -10.13
CA ASP A 743 43.24 43.87 -11.31
C ASP A 743 41.78 44.09 -11.79
N HIS A 744 40.85 43.22 -11.36
CA HIS A 744 39.40 43.30 -11.62
C HIS A 744 38.57 43.53 -10.34
N ASP A 745 39.09 44.34 -9.40
CA ASP A 745 38.54 44.52 -8.03
C ASP A 745 37.28 45.42 -7.93
N ALA A 746 36.77 45.94 -9.04
CA ALA A 746 35.68 46.92 -9.08
C ALA A 746 34.39 46.48 -8.35
N GLY A 747 34.19 45.17 -8.15
CA GLY A 747 33.05 44.61 -7.41
C GLY A 747 33.20 44.62 -5.88
N LEU A 748 34.43 44.66 -5.35
CA LEU A 748 34.71 44.56 -3.90
C LEU A 748 34.14 45.75 -3.12
N TYR A 749 34.17 46.95 -3.70
CA TYR A 749 33.79 48.19 -3.01
C TYR A 749 32.49 48.81 -3.52
N ARG A 750 31.77 48.12 -4.41
CA ARG A 750 30.53 48.63 -5.04
C ARG A 750 29.44 48.94 -4.03
N THR A 751 29.35 48.17 -2.94
CA THR A 751 28.33 48.35 -1.90
C THR A 751 28.96 48.35 -0.52
N GLN A 752 28.31 49.03 0.43
CA GLN A 752 28.83 49.16 1.79
C GLN A 752 29.12 47.81 2.48
N TRP A 753 28.29 46.79 2.22
CA TRP A 753 28.50 45.45 2.79
C TRP A 753 29.62 44.67 2.08
N ARG A 754 29.75 44.74 0.75
CA ARG A 754 30.84 44.07 0.02
C ARG A 754 32.20 44.61 0.45
N CYS A 755 32.29 45.93 0.68
CA CYS A 755 33.48 46.56 1.23
C CYS A 755 33.85 45.98 2.61
N GLY A 756 32.90 45.96 3.53
CA GLY A 756 33.12 45.40 4.88
C GLY A 756 33.52 43.93 4.87
N MET A 757 32.88 43.13 4.02
CA MET A 757 33.21 41.72 3.81
C MET A 757 34.66 41.53 3.34
N ALA A 758 35.09 42.31 2.35
CA ALA A 758 36.46 42.24 1.82
C ALA A 758 37.50 42.56 2.91
N VAL A 759 37.26 43.62 3.69
CA VAL A 759 38.11 43.99 4.82
C VAL A 759 38.16 42.88 5.87
N ALA A 760 37.01 42.30 6.24
CA ALA A 760 36.93 41.23 7.23
C ALA A 760 37.76 40.00 6.82
N ASP A 761 37.57 39.49 5.60
CA ASP A 761 38.25 38.26 5.18
C ASP A 761 39.76 38.48 4.99
N VAL A 762 40.18 39.59 4.38
CA VAL A 762 41.59 39.85 4.10
C VAL A 762 42.39 40.09 5.39
N LEU A 763 41.83 40.82 6.36
CA LEU A 763 42.47 40.99 7.66
C LEU A 763 42.49 39.70 8.49
N ALA A 764 41.40 38.92 8.45
CA ALA A 764 41.39 37.61 9.11
C ALA A 764 42.43 36.66 8.52
N TRP A 765 42.58 36.65 7.19
CA TRP A 765 43.63 35.90 6.50
C TRP A 765 45.03 36.38 6.91
N GLN A 766 45.27 37.70 6.91
CA GLN A 766 46.55 38.28 7.29
C GLN A 766 46.93 37.92 8.75
N LEU A 767 46.00 38.09 9.69
CA LEU A 767 46.20 37.80 11.11
C LEU A 767 46.36 36.29 11.38
N GLY A 768 45.68 35.46 10.58
CA GLY A 768 45.73 34.00 10.69
C GLY A 768 46.96 33.37 10.02
N ASN A 769 47.68 34.13 9.19
CA ASN A 769 48.88 33.64 8.51
C ASN A 769 50.10 33.71 9.44
N SER A 770 50.64 32.54 9.81
CA SER A 770 51.83 32.42 10.66
C SER A 770 53.16 32.46 9.89
N GLY A 771 53.11 32.44 8.55
CA GLY A 771 54.27 32.49 7.66
C GLY A 771 54.51 33.86 7.00
N PRO A 772 55.62 34.03 6.25
CA PRO A 772 55.89 35.26 5.51
C PRO A 772 54.80 35.50 4.45
N ILE A 773 54.27 36.72 4.42
CA ILE A 773 53.26 37.15 3.44
C ILE A 773 53.96 37.38 2.09
N SER A 774 53.43 36.77 1.02
CA SER A 774 53.96 36.97 -0.34
C SER A 774 53.79 38.42 -0.81
N PRO A 775 54.59 38.91 -1.79
CA PRO A 775 54.43 40.26 -2.34
C PRO A 775 53.01 40.55 -2.83
N THR A 776 52.36 39.57 -3.47
CA THR A 776 50.96 39.67 -3.91
C THR A 776 50.00 39.73 -2.72
N GLY A 777 50.24 38.93 -1.68
CA GLY A 777 49.46 38.99 -0.44
C GLY A 777 49.55 40.35 0.26
N ALA A 778 50.75 40.93 0.31
CA ALA A 778 50.95 42.27 0.87
C ALA A 778 50.28 43.36 0.02
N ARG A 779 50.31 43.21 -1.32
CA ARG A 779 49.57 44.07 -2.25
C ARG A 779 48.06 43.95 -2.03
N ALA A 780 47.54 42.73 -1.87
CA ALA A 780 46.11 42.47 -1.65
C ALA A 780 45.59 43.15 -0.38
N VAL A 781 46.32 43.00 0.73
CA VAL A 781 45.99 43.68 2.00
C VAL A 781 45.94 45.19 1.80
N ARG A 782 47.00 45.77 1.21
CA ARG A 782 47.07 47.22 0.97
C ARG A 782 45.91 47.71 0.11
N GLN A 783 45.66 47.05 -1.01
CA GLN A 783 44.64 47.43 -1.98
C GLN A 783 43.23 47.37 -1.38
N VAL A 784 42.93 46.37 -0.56
CA VAL A 784 41.63 46.27 0.14
C VAL A 784 41.44 47.37 1.18
N LEU A 785 42.49 47.71 1.94
CA LEU A 785 42.40 48.77 2.94
C LEU A 785 42.29 50.17 2.30
N GLU A 786 43.08 50.44 1.28
CA GLU A 786 43.02 51.70 0.51
C GLU A 786 41.69 51.83 -0.22
N GLY A 787 41.21 50.75 -0.86
CA GLY A 787 39.91 50.70 -1.51
C GLY A 787 38.75 50.94 -0.54
N ALA A 788 38.82 50.37 0.66
CA ALA A 788 37.82 50.63 1.70
C ALA A 788 37.81 52.10 2.18
N GLN A 789 38.98 52.74 2.31
CA GLN A 789 39.10 54.16 2.64
C GLN A 789 38.58 55.08 1.52
N GLY A 790 38.78 54.68 0.26
CA GLY A 790 38.28 55.39 -0.92
C GLY A 790 36.79 55.18 -1.22
N ALA A 791 36.15 54.17 -0.60
CA ALA A 791 34.75 53.84 -0.85
C ALA A 791 33.79 54.91 -0.28
N ALA A 792 32.65 55.10 -0.95
CA ALA A 792 31.64 56.07 -0.54
C ALA A 792 31.07 55.80 0.88
N SER A 793 30.97 54.52 1.25
CA SER A 793 30.58 54.02 2.58
C SER A 793 31.02 52.57 2.72
N CYS A 794 31.41 52.15 3.92
CA CYS A 794 31.85 50.78 4.20
C CYS A 794 31.30 50.29 5.54
N ASP A 795 30.55 49.19 5.54
CA ASP A 795 29.96 48.60 6.74
C ASP A 795 30.95 47.67 7.43
N LEU A 796 31.74 48.22 8.37
CA LEU A 796 32.73 47.43 9.12
C LEU A 796 32.12 46.45 10.15
N ASN A 797 30.80 46.33 10.24
CA ASN A 797 30.16 45.30 11.09
C ASN A 797 30.07 43.95 10.38
N GLN A 798 30.37 43.88 9.07
CA GLN A 798 30.43 42.62 8.35
C GLN A 798 31.49 41.69 8.95
N THR A 799 31.18 40.40 9.00
CA THR A 799 32.01 39.40 9.68
C THR A 799 32.80 38.54 8.70
N SER A 800 33.96 38.06 9.18
CA SER A 800 34.84 37.19 8.42
C SER A 800 34.30 35.76 8.33
N ARG A 801 34.60 35.08 7.20
CA ARG A 801 34.41 33.63 7.02
C ARG A 801 35.73 32.84 7.07
N VAL A 802 36.82 33.50 7.42
CA VAL A 802 38.18 32.93 7.38
C VAL A 802 38.60 32.44 8.76
N GLN A 803 39.03 31.18 8.86
CA GLN A 803 39.53 30.59 10.11
C GLN A 803 40.90 31.16 10.49
N PRO A 804 41.19 31.40 11.79
CA PRO A 804 40.37 31.08 12.98
C PRO A 804 39.39 32.19 13.41
N PHE A 805 39.19 33.23 12.60
CA PHE A 805 38.44 34.43 12.98
C PHE A 805 37.02 34.49 12.41
N VAL A 806 36.41 33.33 12.15
CA VAL A 806 35.03 33.26 11.66
C VAL A 806 34.08 33.97 12.63
N GLY A 807 33.23 34.84 12.08
CA GLY A 807 32.25 35.61 12.86
C GLY A 807 32.80 36.89 13.53
N ILE A 808 34.10 37.17 13.45
CA ILE A 808 34.68 38.43 13.97
C ILE A 808 34.45 39.55 12.96
N SER A 809 34.06 40.73 13.44
CA SER A 809 33.76 41.88 12.58
C SER A 809 35.02 42.48 11.94
N ALA A 810 34.87 43.10 10.76
CA ALA A 810 35.93 43.84 10.10
C ALA A 810 36.55 44.92 11.01
N ARG A 811 35.72 45.59 11.82
CA ARG A 811 36.17 46.60 12.80
C ARG A 811 37.10 45.99 13.85
N ASP A 812 36.71 44.86 14.44
CA ASP A 812 37.50 44.21 15.48
C ASP A 812 38.79 43.62 14.91
N LEU A 813 38.75 43.11 13.67
CA LEU A 813 39.93 42.62 12.96
C LEU A 813 40.91 43.74 12.64
N ALA A 814 40.41 44.91 12.20
CA ALA A 814 41.24 46.09 11.99
C ALA A 814 41.93 46.53 13.28
N ALA A 815 41.21 46.55 14.41
CA ALA A 815 41.79 46.85 15.71
C ALA A 815 42.90 45.84 16.09
N ARG A 816 42.66 44.53 15.89
CA ARG A 816 43.67 43.48 16.17
C ARG A 816 44.89 43.56 15.26
N ALA A 817 44.72 44.02 14.03
CA ALA A 817 45.80 44.24 13.07
C ALA A 817 46.53 45.59 13.26
N ASN A 818 46.16 46.39 14.27
CA ASN A 818 46.64 47.76 14.46
C ASN A 818 46.44 48.65 13.22
N VAL A 819 45.35 48.44 12.49
CA VAL A 819 44.98 49.21 11.29
C VAL A 819 43.89 50.21 11.64
N THR A 820 44.13 51.49 11.34
CA THR A 820 43.12 52.55 11.48
C THR A 820 42.41 52.78 10.14
N LEU A 821 41.13 52.44 10.05
CA LEU A 821 40.30 52.64 8.85
C LEU A 821 39.31 53.80 9.07
N ALA A 822 39.63 54.97 8.50
CA ALA A 822 38.72 56.11 8.47
C ALA A 822 37.74 55.96 7.29
N VAL A 823 36.62 55.29 7.52
CA VAL A 823 35.56 55.08 6.50
C VAL A 823 34.26 55.78 6.88
N LYS A 824 33.52 56.26 5.89
CA LYS A 824 32.18 56.83 6.12
C LYS A 824 31.23 55.72 6.58
N ALA A 825 30.54 55.96 7.69
CA ALA A 825 29.55 55.03 8.23
C ALA A 825 28.44 54.76 7.20
N PRO A 826 27.88 53.54 7.15
CA PRO A 826 26.77 53.21 6.26
C PRO A 826 25.59 54.14 6.53
N GLN A 827 24.92 54.64 5.48
CA GLN A 827 23.67 55.39 5.68
C GLN A 827 22.59 54.41 6.18
N PRO A 828 21.82 54.79 7.23
CA PRO A 828 20.69 53.97 7.67
C PRO A 828 19.69 53.82 6.52
N ARG A 829 19.19 52.59 6.31
CA ARG A 829 18.13 52.31 5.33
C ARG A 829 16.81 52.92 5.76
#